data_AF-A0AA51HHA1-F1
#
_entry.id   AF-A0AA51HHA1-F1
#
_cell.length_a   1.000
_cell.length_b   1.000
_cell.length_c   1.000
_cell.angle_alpha   90.00
_cell.angle_beta   90.00
_cell.angle_gamma   90.00
#
_symmetry.space_group_name_H-M   'P 1'
#
loop_
_entity.id
_entity.type
_entity.pdbx_description
1 polymer ?
#
loop_
_entity_poly.entity_id
_entity_poly.type
_entity_poly.pdbx_seq_one_letter_code
_entity_poly.pdbx_strand_id
1 'polypeptide(L)'
;MPVSMILPSDDTFIASGYPTTVFGSYPYLYMGVYVAPGDNYRTLIKFDLSAIPQGSSITEATLNLYIFRKDVPGPEILSILLNQSDFDQNTVTFINAPATTPTGITAVVTDADVNTFYSIDITQLAQQWYTNPATNYGITIVGPENTYSLIGAYSTNFSDSSLYPFLSVTYQETCNCTSDMINDVTQSGNYTIYESNTLLINQRILGTFSVENNGFTNGLAVLQILNGSSIWVDEKSAEVSPGQTKVLTTTASRLDERISIVGIIEPIISGTPGGTLNANDNLFNPNNVALTFSSNNPDFVVDPNTGIISINGPGSAVITVSPQNIDGPSISFTVIAIGSNSVYNQTQDTFYGTIQMAINAANPGDIIQVGPGNYPENVTINKRIVLNGSGSGPGGTIINPVSGVGIAISAGGLNQAERLVISNLQVTGSSQGISTIGSNQPSYITLSNVALLNNTNNGFSMNVDPSFPIMHDLIIIGSNFSNNMVAGFRIPTYGQVSDVTIQDSILDGNVYGIEVFSGTATFNNINITNSQFNNNSSKGMYYEALNNAFLTNNTINNSGTAGSFAAGIDINLKNGNYQNVNLINNTVTNSGNGDPVNGAAAVIKGRDDDANNGTLTDVTVSGGTYSDAPVGIRFGETGKNNNYPTNTVVTGATIANNGIGLQNVTTVVISQNNNTFIGNGVDIVGNFN
;
A
#
# COMPACT_ATOMS: atom_id res chain seq x y z
N MET A 1 -35.77 -2.40 -31.52
CA MET A 1 -34.95 -2.99 -32.60
C MET A 1 -34.58 -1.87 -33.55
N PRO A 2 -33.32 -1.77 -34.00
CA PRO A 2 -32.91 -0.77 -34.99
C PRO A 2 -33.76 -0.84 -36.27
N VAL A 3 -33.98 0.32 -36.89
CA VAL A 3 -34.68 0.47 -38.18
C VAL A 3 -33.75 1.20 -39.15
N SER A 4 -33.44 0.58 -40.29
CA SER A 4 -32.68 1.20 -41.38
C SER A 4 -33.61 1.59 -42.52
N MET A 5 -33.47 2.83 -43.01
CA MET A 5 -34.18 3.36 -44.18
C MET A 5 -33.23 3.30 -45.38
N ILE A 6 -33.52 2.43 -46.34
CA ILE A 6 -32.65 2.13 -47.48
C ILE A 6 -33.31 2.67 -48.75
N LEU A 7 -32.64 3.61 -49.42
CA LEU A 7 -33.06 4.05 -50.75
C LEU A 7 -32.75 2.97 -51.78
N PRO A 8 -33.52 2.86 -52.88
CA PRO A 8 -33.22 1.93 -53.96
C PRO A 8 -31.82 2.19 -54.54
N SER A 9 -31.10 1.12 -54.88
CA SER A 9 -29.91 1.23 -55.73
C SER A 9 -30.32 1.58 -57.16
N ASP A 10 -31.45 1.01 -57.59
CA ASP A 10 -32.02 1.17 -58.91
C ASP A 10 -33.55 1.21 -58.82
N ASP A 11 -34.18 2.22 -59.42
CA ASP A 11 -35.63 2.28 -59.58
C ASP A 11 -36.04 2.89 -60.93
N THR A 12 -36.91 2.19 -61.65
CA THR A 12 -37.43 2.66 -62.94
C THR A 12 -38.73 1.95 -63.31
N PHE A 13 -39.30 2.25 -64.47
CA PHE A 13 -40.38 1.47 -65.05
C PHE A 13 -40.08 1.09 -66.50
N ILE A 14 -40.72 0.03 -66.98
CA ILE A 14 -40.74 -0.37 -68.39
C ILE A 14 -42.17 -0.26 -68.91
N ALA A 15 -42.30 0.04 -70.21
CA ALA A 15 -43.60 0.19 -70.87
C ALA A 15 -43.65 -0.60 -72.18
N SER A 16 -44.64 -1.48 -72.35
CA SER A 16 -44.78 -2.28 -73.58
C SER A 16 -45.11 -1.44 -74.81
N GLY A 17 -45.78 -0.30 -74.63
CA GLY A 17 -46.03 0.69 -75.68
C GLY A 17 -44.77 1.44 -76.16
N TYR A 18 -43.70 1.40 -75.36
CA TYR A 18 -42.41 2.03 -75.63
C TYR A 18 -41.25 1.03 -75.46
N PRO A 19 -41.22 -0.05 -76.26
CA PRO A 19 -40.49 -1.26 -75.89
C PRO A 19 -38.96 -1.10 -75.87
N THR A 20 -38.43 -0.07 -76.54
CA THR A 20 -36.99 0.26 -76.62
C THR A 20 -36.59 1.46 -75.76
N THR A 21 -37.53 2.10 -75.06
CA THR A 21 -37.25 3.33 -74.30
C THR A 21 -36.72 2.99 -72.91
N VAL A 22 -35.68 3.72 -72.49
CA VAL A 22 -35.13 3.68 -71.12
C VAL A 22 -35.75 4.80 -70.31
N PHE A 23 -36.27 4.47 -69.12
CA PHE A 23 -36.92 5.44 -68.22
C PHE A 23 -36.15 5.66 -66.91
N GLY A 24 -34.89 5.22 -66.79
CA GLY A 24 -34.09 5.31 -65.54
C GLY A 24 -33.88 6.71 -64.95
N SER A 25 -34.12 7.77 -65.71
CA SER A 25 -34.05 9.17 -65.26
C SER A 25 -35.41 9.84 -65.10
N TYR A 26 -36.51 9.11 -65.33
CA TYR A 26 -37.85 9.66 -65.17
C TYR A 26 -38.21 9.77 -63.69
N PRO A 27 -38.88 10.86 -63.26
CA PRO A 27 -39.20 11.08 -61.86
C PRO A 27 -40.34 10.21 -61.31
N TYR A 28 -40.93 9.34 -62.13
CA TYR A 28 -42.14 8.58 -61.79
C TYR A 28 -41.94 7.08 -62.05
N LEU A 29 -42.61 6.26 -61.24
CA LEU A 29 -42.74 4.82 -61.36
C LEU A 29 -44.21 4.50 -61.67
N TYR A 30 -44.47 3.70 -62.71
CA TYR A 30 -45.81 3.40 -63.18
C TYR A 30 -46.10 1.91 -63.21
N MET A 31 -47.32 1.55 -62.79
CA MET A 31 -47.80 0.17 -62.69
C MET A 31 -49.23 0.07 -63.22
N GLY A 32 -49.50 -0.87 -64.13
CA GLY A 32 -50.85 -1.07 -64.71
C GLY A 32 -50.93 -0.66 -66.18
N VAL A 33 -52.09 -0.16 -66.62
CA VAL A 33 -52.36 0.17 -68.03
C VAL A 33 -52.97 1.56 -68.15
N TYR A 34 -52.43 2.41 -69.02
CA TYR A 34 -52.92 3.78 -69.15
C TYR A 34 -54.11 3.92 -70.11
N VAL A 35 -53.93 3.77 -71.42
CA VAL A 35 -54.98 4.16 -72.41
C VAL A 35 -55.37 3.12 -73.45
N ALA A 36 -54.63 2.01 -73.60
CA ALA A 36 -54.97 0.98 -74.58
C ALA A 36 -54.43 -0.42 -74.18
N PRO A 37 -54.99 -1.52 -74.72
CA PRO A 37 -54.47 -2.87 -74.50
C PRO A 37 -53.04 -2.96 -75.06
N GLY A 38 -52.09 -3.44 -74.24
CA GLY A 38 -50.67 -3.48 -74.61
C GLY A 38 -49.89 -2.21 -74.28
N ASP A 39 -50.46 -1.29 -73.50
CA ASP A 39 -49.77 -0.15 -72.87
C ASP A 39 -49.51 -0.42 -71.38
N ASN A 40 -48.81 -1.53 -71.11
CA ASN A 40 -48.56 -2.04 -69.78
C ASN A 40 -47.29 -1.40 -69.20
N TYR A 41 -47.40 -0.84 -68.01
CA TYR A 41 -46.34 -0.25 -67.23
C TYR A 41 -46.00 -1.16 -66.04
N ARG A 42 -44.72 -1.40 -65.83
CA ARG A 42 -44.21 -2.22 -64.71
C ARG A 42 -43.02 -1.55 -64.08
N THR A 43 -43.04 -1.39 -62.76
CA THR A 43 -41.94 -0.79 -62.00
C THR A 43 -40.90 -1.86 -61.67
N LEU A 44 -39.61 -1.58 -61.89
CA LEU A 44 -38.49 -2.39 -61.41
C LEU A 44 -37.80 -1.62 -60.29
N ILE A 45 -37.52 -2.29 -59.16
CA ILE A 45 -36.88 -1.66 -58.01
C ILE A 45 -35.96 -2.64 -57.28
N LYS A 46 -34.78 -2.18 -56.87
CA LYS A 46 -33.74 -2.97 -56.20
C LYS A 46 -33.14 -2.19 -55.03
N PHE A 47 -32.79 -2.90 -53.96
CA PHE A 47 -32.19 -2.32 -52.75
C PHE A 47 -30.87 -3.00 -52.43
N ASP A 48 -29.87 -2.23 -52.01
CA ASP A 48 -28.65 -2.78 -51.41
C ASP A 48 -28.82 -2.90 -49.88
N LEU A 49 -28.78 -4.12 -49.36
CA LEU A 49 -28.93 -4.40 -47.93
C LEU A 49 -27.61 -4.42 -47.17
N SER A 50 -26.48 -4.07 -47.82
CA SER A 50 -25.15 -4.01 -47.19
C SER A 50 -25.07 -3.06 -45.98
N ALA A 51 -26.00 -2.11 -45.89
CA ALA A 51 -26.16 -1.20 -44.74
C ALA A 51 -26.66 -1.90 -43.46
N ILE A 52 -27.16 -3.13 -43.55
CA ILE A 52 -27.59 -3.93 -42.39
C ILE A 52 -26.37 -4.69 -41.84
N PRO A 53 -26.00 -4.55 -40.56
CA PRO A 53 -24.80 -5.16 -40.00
C PRO A 53 -24.76 -6.67 -40.19
N GLN A 54 -23.65 -7.24 -40.67
CA GLN A 54 -23.51 -8.66 -40.97
C GLN A 54 -23.79 -9.53 -39.73
N GLY A 55 -24.57 -10.62 -39.90
CA GLY A 55 -25.00 -11.49 -38.80
C GLY A 55 -26.29 -11.03 -38.11
N SER A 56 -26.90 -9.92 -38.51
CA SER A 56 -28.22 -9.53 -38.02
C SER A 56 -29.32 -10.48 -38.50
N SER A 57 -30.44 -10.51 -37.78
CA SER A 57 -31.68 -11.18 -38.19
C SER A 57 -32.72 -10.12 -38.56
N ILE A 58 -33.11 -10.04 -39.83
CA ILE A 58 -34.17 -9.13 -40.27
C ILE A 58 -35.50 -9.64 -39.70
N THR A 59 -36.22 -8.79 -38.98
CA THR A 59 -37.51 -9.12 -38.36
C THR A 59 -38.69 -8.54 -39.13
N GLU A 60 -38.48 -7.44 -39.85
CA GLU A 60 -39.51 -6.78 -40.67
C GLU A 60 -38.83 -6.00 -41.81
N ALA A 61 -39.39 -6.03 -43.01
CA ALA A 61 -38.99 -5.15 -44.10
C ALA A 61 -40.20 -4.70 -44.93
N THR A 62 -40.45 -3.39 -44.98
CA THR A 62 -41.57 -2.80 -45.73
C THR A 62 -41.07 -1.88 -46.84
N LEU A 63 -41.46 -2.17 -48.07
CA LEU A 63 -41.29 -1.28 -49.22
C LEU A 63 -42.32 -0.17 -49.14
N ASN A 64 -41.88 1.08 -49.12
CA ASN A 64 -42.75 2.25 -49.04
C ASN A 64 -42.71 3.01 -50.36
N LEU A 65 -43.88 3.19 -50.98
CA LEU A 65 -44.07 3.92 -52.22
C LEU A 65 -45.01 5.09 -51.98
N TYR A 66 -44.63 6.31 -52.35
CA TYR A 66 -45.54 7.45 -52.28
C TYR A 66 -46.46 7.45 -53.51
N ILE A 67 -47.75 7.11 -53.33
CA ILE A 67 -48.70 6.97 -54.43
C ILE A 67 -49.27 8.35 -54.78
N PHE A 68 -48.86 8.94 -55.90
CA PHE A 68 -49.37 10.25 -56.33
C PHE A 68 -50.54 10.14 -57.32
N ARG A 69 -50.80 8.93 -57.85
CA ARG A 69 -51.80 8.72 -58.91
C ARG A 69 -52.45 7.34 -58.82
N LYS A 70 -53.76 7.32 -59.05
CA LYS A 70 -54.60 6.14 -59.25
C LYS A 70 -55.79 6.53 -60.15
N ASP A 71 -55.95 5.87 -61.29
CA ASP A 71 -56.88 6.34 -62.32
C ASP A 71 -58.33 5.85 -62.15
N VAL A 72 -58.54 4.69 -61.52
CA VAL A 72 -59.88 4.07 -61.36
C VAL A 72 -60.31 4.07 -59.89
N PRO A 73 -61.57 4.39 -59.53
CA PRO A 73 -62.04 4.27 -58.15
C PRO A 73 -62.11 2.83 -57.62
N GLY A 74 -61.84 2.62 -56.33
CA GLY A 74 -61.96 1.31 -55.65
C GLY A 74 -60.63 0.54 -55.53
N PRO A 75 -60.62 -0.64 -54.87
CA PRO A 75 -59.38 -1.37 -54.58
C PRO A 75 -58.75 -1.97 -55.83
N GLU A 76 -57.44 -1.80 -55.98
CA GLU A 76 -56.63 -2.38 -57.05
C GLU A 76 -55.46 -3.18 -56.51
N ILE A 77 -55.16 -4.30 -57.16
CA ILE A 77 -54.15 -5.24 -56.68
C ILE A 77 -52.84 -5.03 -57.44
N LEU A 78 -51.79 -4.67 -56.71
CA LEU A 78 -50.41 -4.76 -57.16
C LEU A 78 -49.87 -6.16 -56.84
N SER A 79 -49.13 -6.75 -57.79
CA SER A 79 -48.43 -8.02 -57.62
C SER A 79 -46.93 -7.79 -57.63
N ILE A 80 -46.23 -8.36 -56.65
CA ILE A 80 -44.77 -8.30 -56.54
C ILE A 80 -44.17 -9.57 -57.16
N LEU A 81 -43.32 -9.39 -58.16
CA LEU A 81 -42.65 -10.47 -58.87
C LEU A 81 -41.14 -10.37 -58.64
N LEU A 82 -40.44 -11.51 -58.50
CA LEU A 82 -39.00 -11.56 -58.32
C LEU A 82 -38.30 -11.60 -59.68
N ASN A 83 -37.29 -10.77 -59.89
CA ASN A 83 -36.48 -10.76 -61.11
C ASN A 83 -35.52 -11.97 -61.13
N GLN A 84 -35.38 -12.65 -62.27
CA GLN A 84 -34.48 -13.80 -62.42
C GLN A 84 -33.04 -13.43 -62.78
N SER A 85 -32.80 -12.18 -63.18
CA SER A 85 -31.49 -11.63 -63.48
C SER A 85 -31.44 -10.16 -63.10
N ASP A 86 -30.25 -9.64 -62.89
CA ASP A 86 -30.05 -8.23 -62.54
C ASP A 86 -30.52 -7.28 -63.66
N PHE A 87 -30.77 -6.02 -63.30
CA PHE A 87 -31.06 -4.94 -64.24
C PHE A 87 -30.29 -3.67 -63.86
N ASP A 88 -30.03 -2.81 -64.84
CA ASP A 88 -29.48 -1.47 -64.64
C ASP A 88 -30.53 -0.47 -65.11
N GLN A 89 -30.95 0.43 -64.22
CA GLN A 89 -32.00 1.42 -64.52
C GLN A 89 -31.69 2.26 -65.77
N ASN A 90 -30.40 2.45 -66.09
CA ASN A 90 -29.94 3.30 -67.19
C ASN A 90 -29.92 2.58 -68.55
N THR A 91 -30.21 1.28 -68.59
CA THR A 91 -30.18 0.49 -69.83
C THR A 91 -31.38 -0.45 -70.00
N VAL A 92 -32.17 -0.67 -68.95
CA VAL A 92 -33.35 -1.53 -69.01
C VAL A 92 -34.47 -0.87 -69.83
N THR A 93 -35.09 -1.70 -70.66
CA THR A 93 -36.20 -1.42 -71.57
C THR A 93 -37.19 -2.58 -71.45
N PHE A 94 -38.36 -2.48 -72.07
CA PHE A 94 -39.30 -3.60 -72.05
C PHE A 94 -38.74 -4.86 -72.75
N ILE A 95 -37.89 -4.70 -73.77
CA ILE A 95 -37.33 -5.82 -74.56
C ILE A 95 -36.29 -6.64 -73.78
N ASN A 96 -35.46 -5.97 -72.96
CA ASN A 96 -34.35 -6.60 -72.23
C ASN A 96 -34.61 -6.71 -70.72
N ALA A 97 -35.83 -6.44 -70.26
CA ALA A 97 -36.19 -6.59 -68.86
C ALA A 97 -36.01 -8.06 -68.38
N PRO A 98 -35.62 -8.27 -67.12
CA PRO A 98 -35.51 -9.61 -66.55
C PRO A 98 -36.80 -10.41 -66.66
N ALA A 99 -36.68 -11.71 -66.90
CA ALA A 99 -37.79 -12.63 -66.67
C ALA A 99 -38.17 -12.62 -65.18
N THR A 100 -39.47 -12.80 -64.87
CA THR A 100 -39.97 -12.70 -63.50
C THR A 100 -40.61 -14.00 -63.01
N THR A 101 -40.62 -14.19 -61.69
CA THR A 101 -41.35 -15.28 -61.01
C THR A 101 -42.32 -14.71 -59.97
N PRO A 102 -43.53 -15.28 -59.82
CA PRO A 102 -44.46 -14.83 -58.79
C PRO A 102 -43.91 -15.09 -57.39
N THR A 103 -43.95 -14.07 -56.52
CA THR A 103 -43.60 -14.21 -55.09
C THR A 103 -44.79 -14.64 -54.23
N GLY A 104 -46.01 -14.44 -54.74
CA GLY A 104 -47.25 -14.56 -53.97
C GLY A 104 -47.59 -13.33 -53.13
N ILE A 105 -46.71 -12.32 -53.07
CA ILE A 105 -46.96 -11.06 -52.36
C ILE A 105 -47.83 -10.16 -53.23
N THR A 106 -48.96 -9.72 -52.67
CA THR A 106 -49.90 -8.77 -53.30
C THR A 106 -50.19 -7.61 -52.36
N ALA A 107 -50.39 -6.42 -52.91
CA ALA A 107 -50.76 -5.21 -52.20
C ALA A 107 -52.08 -4.66 -52.76
N VAL A 108 -52.98 -4.17 -51.91
CA VAL A 108 -54.27 -3.59 -52.32
C VAL A 108 -54.24 -2.08 -52.12
N VAL A 109 -54.14 -1.33 -53.21
CA VAL A 109 -54.16 0.14 -53.22
C VAL A 109 -55.59 0.63 -53.37
N THR A 110 -56.04 1.50 -52.48
CA THR A 110 -57.38 2.09 -52.45
C THR A 110 -57.32 3.59 -52.71
N ASP A 111 -58.49 4.23 -52.84
CA ASP A 111 -58.57 5.68 -53.06
C ASP A 111 -58.02 6.50 -51.89
N ALA A 112 -57.95 5.92 -50.68
CA ALA A 112 -57.40 6.57 -49.49
C ALA A 112 -55.86 6.61 -49.46
N ASP A 113 -55.21 5.80 -50.29
CA ASP A 113 -53.75 5.67 -50.32
C ASP A 113 -53.08 6.70 -51.26
N VAL A 114 -53.87 7.51 -51.97
CA VAL A 114 -53.37 8.57 -52.85
C VAL A 114 -52.88 9.77 -52.02
N ASN A 115 -51.72 10.31 -52.37
CA ASN A 115 -50.96 11.35 -51.65
C ASN A 115 -50.43 10.92 -50.28
N THR A 116 -50.15 9.63 -50.10
CA THR A 116 -49.47 9.09 -48.92
C THR A 116 -48.49 7.98 -49.31
N PHE A 117 -47.61 7.60 -48.38
CA PHE A 117 -46.84 6.38 -48.48
C PHE A 117 -47.74 5.16 -48.28
N TYR A 118 -47.65 4.22 -49.22
CA TYR A 118 -48.24 2.90 -49.13
C TYR A 118 -47.12 1.88 -48.87
N SER A 119 -47.30 1.07 -47.83
CA SER A 119 -46.29 0.10 -47.37
C SER A 119 -46.65 -1.32 -47.82
N ILE A 120 -45.68 -2.02 -48.41
CA ILE A 120 -45.79 -3.40 -48.87
C ILE A 120 -44.80 -4.24 -48.08
N ASP A 121 -45.28 -5.23 -47.32
CA ASP A 121 -44.42 -6.16 -46.60
C ASP A 121 -43.67 -7.08 -47.58
N ILE A 122 -42.35 -6.95 -47.59
CA ILE A 122 -41.44 -7.81 -48.35
C ILE A 122 -40.39 -8.49 -47.44
N THR A 123 -40.73 -8.66 -46.15
CA THR A 123 -39.83 -9.18 -45.10
C THR A 123 -39.13 -10.47 -45.54
N GLN A 124 -39.87 -11.42 -46.11
CA GLN A 124 -39.30 -12.70 -46.55
C GLN A 124 -38.29 -12.54 -47.69
N LEU A 125 -38.53 -11.61 -48.62
CA LEU A 125 -37.57 -11.33 -49.70
C LEU A 125 -36.33 -10.64 -49.15
N ALA A 126 -36.48 -9.65 -48.27
CA ALA A 126 -35.35 -8.97 -47.64
C ALA A 126 -34.49 -9.93 -46.81
N GLN A 127 -35.11 -10.85 -46.06
CA GLN A 127 -34.40 -11.93 -45.34
C GLN A 127 -33.59 -12.82 -46.29
N GLN A 128 -34.17 -13.21 -47.43
CA GLN A 128 -33.49 -14.03 -48.44
C GLN A 128 -32.31 -13.27 -49.07
N TRP A 129 -32.52 -12.03 -49.49
CA TRP A 129 -31.49 -11.17 -50.07
C TRP A 129 -30.36 -10.89 -49.10
N TYR A 130 -30.68 -10.69 -47.83
CA TYR A 130 -29.67 -10.46 -46.81
C TYR A 130 -28.84 -11.72 -46.51
N THR A 131 -29.49 -12.89 -46.48
CA THR A 131 -28.82 -14.17 -46.26
C THR A 131 -27.99 -14.62 -47.47
N ASN A 132 -28.45 -14.29 -48.69
CA ASN A 132 -27.77 -14.63 -49.93
C ASN A 132 -27.79 -13.44 -50.91
N PRO A 133 -26.92 -12.43 -50.72
CA PRO A 133 -26.91 -11.21 -51.53
C PRO A 133 -26.78 -11.44 -53.04
N ALA A 134 -26.17 -12.55 -53.46
CA ALA A 134 -26.02 -12.91 -54.87
C ALA A 134 -27.37 -13.22 -55.57
N THR A 135 -28.46 -13.41 -54.82
CA THR A 135 -29.81 -13.65 -55.35
C THR A 135 -30.68 -12.40 -55.43
N ASN A 136 -30.17 -11.25 -54.97
CA ASN A 136 -30.91 -9.99 -54.99
C ASN A 136 -30.81 -9.31 -56.36
N TYR A 137 -31.76 -9.61 -57.24
CA TYR A 137 -31.93 -8.95 -58.54
C TYR A 137 -33.06 -7.91 -58.55
N GLY A 138 -33.56 -7.54 -57.35
CA GLY A 138 -34.73 -6.69 -57.20
C GLY A 138 -36.05 -7.36 -57.57
N ILE A 139 -37.10 -6.55 -57.62
CA ILE A 139 -38.47 -6.96 -57.90
C ILE A 139 -39.06 -6.16 -59.06
N THR A 140 -40.05 -6.75 -59.71
CA THR A 140 -40.96 -6.08 -60.64
C THR A 140 -42.35 -5.97 -60.00
N ILE A 141 -42.91 -4.77 -59.97
CA ILE A 141 -44.26 -4.49 -59.46
C ILE A 141 -45.20 -4.29 -60.64
N VAL A 142 -46.29 -5.04 -60.65
CA VAL A 142 -47.28 -5.06 -61.74
C VAL A 142 -48.65 -4.72 -61.17
N GLY A 143 -49.34 -3.75 -61.79
CA GLY A 143 -50.73 -3.43 -61.49
C GLY A 143 -51.72 -4.23 -62.35
N PRO A 144 -53.03 -3.94 -62.28
CA PRO A 144 -54.01 -4.58 -63.13
C PRO A 144 -53.74 -4.32 -64.62
N GLU A 145 -53.56 -5.40 -65.40
CA GLU A 145 -53.30 -5.32 -66.86
C GLU A 145 -54.53 -5.66 -67.72
N ASN A 146 -55.65 -5.97 -67.09
CA ASN A 146 -56.93 -6.29 -67.75
C ASN A 146 -57.93 -5.13 -67.75
N THR A 147 -57.58 -4.02 -67.09
CA THR A 147 -58.40 -2.81 -66.94
C THR A 147 -57.52 -1.59 -67.21
N TYR A 148 -58.04 -0.54 -67.85
CA TYR A 148 -57.31 0.72 -68.04
C TYR A 148 -57.21 1.47 -66.71
N SER A 149 -56.21 1.09 -65.91
CA SER A 149 -55.88 1.75 -64.67
C SER A 149 -54.38 1.83 -64.47
N LEU A 150 -53.90 3.06 -64.29
CA LEU A 150 -52.52 3.35 -63.99
C LEU A 150 -52.39 3.80 -62.53
N ILE A 151 -51.45 3.20 -61.82
CA ILE A 151 -50.99 3.62 -60.49
C ILE A 151 -49.60 4.23 -60.65
N GLY A 152 -49.39 5.41 -60.05
CA GLY A 152 -48.14 6.15 -60.13
C GLY A 152 -47.54 6.40 -58.75
N ALA A 153 -46.24 6.14 -58.62
CA ALA A 153 -45.42 6.47 -57.47
C ALA A 153 -44.22 7.33 -57.87
N TYR A 154 -43.61 8.06 -56.93
CA TYR A 154 -42.36 8.78 -57.23
C TYR A 154 -41.16 7.83 -57.29
N SER A 155 -40.16 8.22 -58.08
CA SER A 155 -38.84 7.57 -58.14
C SER A 155 -37.78 8.38 -57.39
N THR A 156 -36.56 7.84 -57.29
CA THR A 156 -35.38 8.57 -56.78
C THR A 156 -34.93 9.75 -57.67
N ASN A 157 -35.54 9.95 -58.85
CA ASN A 157 -35.30 11.11 -59.71
C ASN A 157 -36.32 12.25 -59.50
N PHE A 158 -37.30 12.11 -58.58
CA PHE A 158 -38.22 13.21 -58.27
C PHE A 158 -37.49 14.37 -57.60
N SER A 159 -37.99 15.60 -57.70
CA SER A 159 -37.26 16.76 -57.15
C SER A 159 -37.29 16.82 -55.61
N ASP A 160 -38.29 16.20 -54.98
CA ASP A 160 -38.44 16.15 -53.53
C ASP A 160 -38.04 14.78 -53.00
N SER A 161 -36.87 14.71 -52.36
CA SER A 161 -36.33 13.48 -51.78
C SER A 161 -37.13 12.93 -50.59
N SER A 162 -37.99 13.73 -49.97
CA SER A 162 -38.86 13.26 -48.89
C SER A 162 -39.96 12.30 -49.37
N LEU A 163 -40.20 12.25 -50.68
CA LEU A 163 -41.23 11.42 -51.31
C LEU A 163 -40.63 10.22 -52.07
N TYR A 164 -39.32 9.99 -51.96
CA TYR A 164 -38.65 8.87 -52.62
C TYR A 164 -39.17 7.53 -52.10
N PRO A 165 -39.17 6.50 -52.95
CA PRO A 165 -39.40 5.15 -52.48
C PRO A 165 -38.25 4.74 -51.54
N PHE A 166 -38.56 3.95 -50.52
CA PHE A 166 -37.56 3.41 -49.61
C PHE A 166 -37.99 2.07 -49.04
N LEU A 167 -37.02 1.28 -48.60
CA LEU A 167 -37.23 0.07 -47.83
C LEU A 167 -36.92 0.38 -46.36
N SER A 168 -37.92 0.21 -45.49
CA SER A 168 -37.73 0.28 -44.03
C SER A 168 -37.47 -1.13 -43.52
N VAL A 169 -36.30 -1.36 -42.91
CA VAL A 169 -35.91 -2.68 -42.40
C VAL A 169 -35.67 -2.64 -40.90
N THR A 170 -36.47 -3.38 -40.15
CA THR A 170 -36.25 -3.66 -38.74
C THR A 170 -35.45 -4.95 -38.59
N TYR A 171 -34.38 -4.93 -37.80
CA TYR A 171 -33.55 -6.11 -37.56
C TYR A 171 -33.14 -6.24 -36.10
N GLN A 172 -32.87 -7.47 -35.68
CA GLN A 172 -32.26 -7.81 -34.41
C GLN A 172 -30.83 -8.27 -34.68
N GLU A 173 -29.86 -7.50 -34.22
CA GLU A 173 -28.46 -7.91 -34.21
C GLU A 173 -28.32 -9.15 -33.32
N THR A 174 -27.74 -10.24 -33.84
CA THR A 174 -27.40 -11.41 -33.00
C THR A 174 -26.02 -11.28 -32.35
N CYS A 175 -25.30 -10.20 -32.67
CA CYS A 175 -24.22 -9.70 -31.83
C CYS A 175 -24.84 -8.84 -30.72
N ASN A 176 -24.39 -9.00 -29.48
CA ASN A 176 -24.61 -8.04 -28.39
C ASN A 176 -23.88 -6.70 -28.66
N CYS A 177 -24.05 -6.12 -29.84
CA CYS A 177 -23.37 -4.92 -30.28
C CYS A 177 -24.11 -3.64 -29.81
N THR A 178 -25.04 -3.77 -28.86
CA THR A 178 -25.77 -2.65 -28.23
C THR A 178 -25.69 -2.68 -26.70
N SER A 179 -24.47 -2.71 -26.13
CA SER A 179 -24.14 -1.97 -24.88
C SER A 179 -22.65 -1.97 -24.51
N ASP A 180 -21.69 -2.00 -25.45
CA ASP A 180 -20.27 -2.08 -25.08
C ASP A 180 -19.55 -0.72 -25.13
N MET A 181 -20.15 0.30 -24.52
CA MET A 181 -19.34 1.18 -23.68
C MET A 181 -19.07 0.41 -22.37
N ILE A 182 -18.40 -0.74 -22.46
CA ILE A 182 -17.98 -1.49 -21.29
C ILE A 182 -16.88 -0.65 -20.64
N ASN A 183 -17.25 0.16 -19.65
CA ASN A 183 -16.32 0.63 -18.63
C ASN A 183 -16.01 -0.56 -17.70
N ASP A 184 -15.40 -1.62 -18.22
CA ASP A 184 -14.94 -2.70 -17.35
C ASP A 184 -13.79 -2.14 -16.55
N VAL A 185 -14.07 -1.95 -15.27
CA VAL A 185 -13.12 -1.48 -14.31
C VAL A 185 -12.23 -2.66 -13.95
N THR A 186 -11.12 -2.82 -14.68
CA THR A 186 -10.13 -3.82 -14.32
C THR A 186 -9.19 -3.23 -13.26
N GLN A 187 -9.26 -3.76 -12.04
CA GLN A 187 -8.31 -3.40 -10.99
C GLN A 187 -7.03 -4.23 -11.16
N SER A 188 -5.89 -3.56 -11.23
CA SER A 188 -4.57 -4.19 -11.26
C SER A 188 -3.69 -3.56 -10.19
N GLY A 189 -3.68 -4.17 -9.00
CA GLY A 189 -3.01 -3.62 -7.83
C GLY A 189 -3.58 -2.26 -7.41
N ASN A 190 -2.71 -1.26 -7.31
CA ASN A 190 -3.06 0.13 -6.96
C ASN A 190 -3.58 0.95 -8.16
N TYR A 191 -3.91 0.31 -9.29
CA TYR A 191 -4.36 0.98 -10.50
C TYR A 191 -5.76 0.55 -10.88
N THR A 192 -6.54 1.52 -11.35
CA THR A 192 -7.88 1.30 -11.89
C THR A 192 -7.88 1.62 -13.37
N ILE A 193 -8.27 0.64 -14.18
CA ILE A 193 -8.28 0.75 -15.64
C ILE A 193 -9.73 0.73 -16.09
N TYR A 194 -10.13 1.76 -16.82
CA TYR A 194 -11.42 1.83 -17.50
C TYR A 194 -11.17 1.71 -18.98
N GLU A 195 -11.78 0.72 -19.61
CA GLU A 195 -11.82 0.60 -21.06
C GLU A 195 -13.06 1.29 -21.61
N SER A 196 -12.99 1.79 -22.83
CA SER A 196 -14.14 2.25 -23.60
C SER A 196 -13.83 2.07 -25.08
N ASN A 197 -14.66 1.27 -25.75
CA ASN A 197 -14.57 1.06 -27.17
C ASN A 197 -15.60 1.96 -27.85
N THR A 198 -15.13 2.90 -28.68
CA THR A 198 -16.04 3.71 -29.51
C THR A 198 -16.06 3.15 -30.92
N LEU A 199 -17.25 2.72 -31.34
CA LEU A 199 -17.49 2.27 -32.71
C LEU A 199 -17.58 3.51 -33.62
N LEU A 200 -16.54 3.76 -34.41
CA LEU A 200 -16.61 4.75 -35.48
C LEU A 200 -17.36 4.12 -36.66
N ILE A 201 -18.52 4.70 -37.00
CA ILE A 201 -19.27 4.32 -38.21
C ILE A 201 -18.32 4.48 -39.40
N ASN A 202 -18.01 3.36 -40.07
CA ASN A 202 -17.18 3.19 -41.26
C ASN A 202 -15.65 3.06 -41.17
N GLN A 203 -14.95 3.11 -40.02
CA GLN A 203 -13.55 2.61 -39.91
C GLN A 203 -13.16 2.28 -38.46
N ARG A 204 -12.43 1.15 -38.29
CA ARG A 204 -11.62 0.68 -37.12
C ARG A 204 -12.10 1.06 -35.70
N ILE A 205 -12.30 0.04 -34.85
CA ILE A 205 -12.59 0.20 -33.41
C ILE A 205 -11.48 1.02 -32.74
N LEU A 206 -11.85 2.17 -32.17
CA LEU A 206 -10.96 3.00 -31.36
C LEU A 206 -11.01 2.46 -29.92
N GLY A 207 -9.93 1.82 -29.50
CA GLY A 207 -9.75 1.41 -28.11
C GLY A 207 -9.28 2.60 -27.29
N THR A 208 -10.05 3.00 -26.27
CA THR A 208 -9.68 4.09 -25.34
C THR A 208 -9.63 3.55 -23.93
N PHE A 209 -8.47 3.67 -23.31
CA PHE A 209 -8.26 3.30 -21.92
C PHE A 209 -8.00 4.55 -21.09
N SER A 210 -8.68 4.67 -19.96
CA SER A 210 -8.24 5.58 -18.90
C SER A 210 -7.65 4.76 -17.76
N VAL A 211 -6.47 5.17 -17.30
CA VAL A 211 -5.70 4.49 -16.26
C VAL A 211 -5.48 5.47 -15.12
N GLU A 212 -6.04 5.15 -13.96
CA GLU A 212 -5.93 5.92 -12.73
C GLU A 212 -4.96 5.22 -11.77
N ASN A 213 -4.03 5.99 -11.19
CA ASN A 213 -3.13 5.51 -10.15
C ASN A 213 -3.65 5.92 -8.77
N ASN A 214 -4.17 4.94 -8.02
CA ASN A 214 -4.68 5.09 -6.66
C ASN A 214 -3.62 4.78 -5.59
N GLY A 215 -2.38 4.50 -6.00
CA GLY A 215 -1.24 4.22 -5.14
C GLY A 215 -0.41 5.44 -4.79
N PHE A 216 0.76 5.19 -4.20
CA PHE A 216 1.68 6.23 -3.70
C PHE A 216 2.96 6.37 -4.54
N THR A 217 3.18 5.52 -5.54
CA THR A 217 4.37 5.49 -6.39
C THR A 217 4.01 5.70 -7.86
N ASN A 218 4.93 6.22 -8.67
CA ASN A 218 4.72 6.36 -10.12
C ASN A 218 4.67 4.98 -10.79
N GLY A 219 3.87 4.86 -11.86
CA GLY A 219 3.81 3.66 -12.70
C GLY A 219 3.78 3.98 -14.18
N LEU A 220 4.09 2.98 -15.00
CA LEU A 220 3.84 2.99 -16.44
C LEU A 220 2.57 2.20 -16.76
N ALA A 221 1.71 2.82 -17.55
CA ALA A 221 0.67 2.13 -18.30
C ALA A 221 1.19 1.88 -19.72
N VAL A 222 1.23 0.63 -20.14
CA VAL A 222 1.67 0.20 -21.48
C VAL A 222 0.48 -0.41 -22.20
N LEU A 223 0.07 0.24 -23.29
CA LEU A 223 -0.95 -0.28 -24.19
C LEU A 223 -0.32 -1.36 -25.06
N GLN A 224 -0.84 -2.58 -24.94
CA GLN A 224 -0.44 -3.73 -25.71
C GLN A 224 -1.57 -4.17 -26.65
N ILE A 225 -1.20 -4.55 -27.87
CA ILE A 225 -2.13 -5.10 -28.86
C ILE A 225 -1.74 -6.54 -29.20
N LEU A 226 -2.73 -7.40 -29.33
CA LEU A 226 -2.56 -8.76 -29.82
C LEU A 226 -2.66 -8.75 -31.34
N ASN A 227 -1.58 -9.08 -32.03
CA ASN A 227 -1.59 -9.18 -33.48
C ASN A 227 -1.96 -10.60 -33.95
N GLY A 228 -2.14 -10.79 -35.27
CA GLY A 228 -2.49 -12.08 -35.89
C GLY A 228 -1.53 -13.26 -35.65
N SER A 229 -0.39 -13.04 -34.98
CA SER A 229 0.55 -14.09 -34.58
C SER A 229 0.38 -14.58 -33.14
N SER A 230 -0.68 -14.14 -32.43
CA SER A 230 -0.93 -14.46 -31.01
C SER A 230 0.15 -13.96 -30.04
N ILE A 231 0.88 -12.91 -30.43
CA ILE A 231 1.91 -12.26 -29.62
C ILE A 231 1.41 -10.88 -29.21
N TRP A 232 1.54 -10.55 -27.92
CA TRP A 232 1.30 -9.21 -27.39
C TRP A 232 2.46 -8.29 -27.77
N VAL A 233 2.13 -7.14 -28.37
CA VAL A 233 3.12 -6.14 -28.80
C VAL A 233 2.83 -4.82 -28.09
N ASP A 234 3.88 -4.22 -27.53
CA ASP A 234 3.81 -2.88 -26.93
C ASP A 234 3.57 -1.84 -28.04
N GLU A 235 2.53 -1.03 -27.93
CA GLU A 235 2.21 0.02 -28.91
C GLU A 235 2.58 1.42 -28.39
N LYS A 236 2.13 1.75 -27.17
CA LYS A 236 2.31 3.07 -26.55
C LYS A 236 2.42 2.93 -25.04
N SER A 237 2.97 3.94 -24.40
CA SER A 237 3.00 4.01 -22.94
C SER A 237 2.81 5.42 -22.40
N ALA A 238 2.38 5.50 -21.16
CA ALA A 238 2.24 6.74 -20.40
C ALA A 238 2.66 6.53 -18.95
N GLU A 239 3.35 7.51 -18.36
CA GLU A 239 3.57 7.55 -16.91
C GLU A 239 2.30 8.05 -16.23
N VAL A 240 1.86 7.33 -15.21
CA VAL A 240 0.70 7.65 -14.39
C VAL A 240 1.17 7.85 -12.94
N SER A 241 1.43 9.11 -12.55
CA SER A 241 1.82 9.45 -11.18
C SER A 241 0.64 9.32 -10.19
N PRO A 242 0.88 9.22 -8.87
CA PRO A 242 -0.17 9.14 -7.85
C PRO A 242 -1.26 10.20 -8.02
N GLY A 243 -2.53 9.76 -8.00
CA GLY A 243 -3.71 10.62 -8.16
C GLY A 243 -3.92 11.16 -9.58
N GLN A 244 -3.11 10.75 -10.57
CA GLN A 244 -3.35 11.09 -11.97
C GLN A 244 -4.17 10.01 -12.67
N THR A 245 -4.95 10.45 -13.65
CA THR A 245 -5.55 9.60 -14.69
C THR A 245 -4.91 9.94 -16.03
N LYS A 246 -4.48 8.93 -16.78
CA LYS A 246 -3.98 9.07 -18.15
C LYS A 246 -4.87 8.34 -19.14
N VAL A 247 -4.96 8.87 -20.35
CA VAL A 247 -5.71 8.27 -21.45
C VAL A 247 -4.75 7.74 -22.49
N LEU A 248 -4.93 6.48 -22.89
CA LEU A 248 -4.20 5.81 -23.96
C LEU A 248 -5.22 5.37 -25.03
N THR A 249 -4.90 5.61 -26.30
CA THR A 249 -5.78 5.25 -27.41
C THR A 249 -5.03 4.50 -28.51
N THR A 250 -5.74 3.58 -29.18
CA THR A 250 -5.25 2.88 -30.38
C THR A 250 -6.26 2.88 -31.51
N THR A 251 -5.74 3.01 -32.73
CA THR A 251 -6.43 2.79 -34.01
C THR A 251 -5.75 1.69 -34.83
N ALA A 252 -4.78 0.99 -34.23
CA ALA A 252 -4.08 -0.10 -34.86
C ALA A 252 -5.03 -1.28 -35.10
N SER A 253 -4.82 -2.01 -36.20
CA SER A 253 -5.54 -3.27 -36.43
C SER A 253 -4.96 -4.34 -35.52
N ARG A 254 -5.84 -5.05 -34.79
CA ARG A 254 -5.49 -5.99 -33.73
C ARG A 254 -6.61 -7.02 -33.56
N LEU A 255 -6.29 -8.14 -32.94
CA LEU A 255 -7.26 -9.16 -32.51
C LEU A 255 -7.79 -8.89 -31.10
N ASP A 256 -6.97 -8.26 -30.26
CA ASP A 256 -7.29 -7.93 -28.87
C ASP A 256 -6.38 -6.77 -28.40
N GLU A 257 -6.70 -6.16 -27.27
CA GLU A 257 -5.95 -5.07 -26.65
C GLU A 257 -6.00 -5.14 -25.12
N ARG A 258 -4.99 -4.59 -24.46
CA ARG A 258 -4.99 -4.44 -23.00
C ARG A 258 -4.07 -3.33 -22.53
N ILE A 259 -4.26 -2.90 -21.29
CA ILE A 259 -3.26 -2.14 -20.54
C ILE A 259 -2.48 -3.09 -19.64
N SER A 260 -1.15 -3.04 -19.78
CA SER A 260 -0.21 -3.67 -18.86
C SER A 260 0.41 -2.60 -17.96
N ILE A 261 0.37 -2.85 -16.66
CA ILE A 261 0.91 -1.93 -15.64
C ILE A 261 2.30 -2.39 -15.23
N VAL A 262 3.22 -1.42 -15.14
CA VAL A 262 4.51 -1.56 -14.47
C VAL A 262 4.56 -0.56 -13.32
N GLY A 263 4.46 -1.04 -12.09
CA GLY A 263 4.46 -0.20 -10.89
C GLY A 263 5.70 -0.39 -10.04
N ILE A 264 6.17 0.67 -9.37
CA ILE A 264 7.21 0.57 -8.34
C ILE A 264 6.56 0.13 -7.02
N ILE A 265 7.12 -0.89 -6.38
CA ILE A 265 6.63 -1.38 -5.08
C ILE A 265 7.12 -0.43 -3.98
N GLU A 266 8.45 -0.28 -3.83
CA GLU A 266 9.08 0.64 -2.88
C GLU A 266 9.83 1.76 -3.61
N PRO A 267 9.57 3.05 -3.31
CA PRO A 267 10.25 4.17 -3.96
C PRO A 267 11.74 4.24 -3.62
N ILE A 268 12.13 3.65 -2.48
CA ILE A 268 13.52 3.56 -2.02
C ILE A 268 13.77 2.13 -1.54
N ILE A 269 14.77 1.47 -2.11
CA ILE A 269 15.27 0.18 -1.64
C ILE A 269 16.71 0.29 -1.16
N SER A 270 17.10 -0.58 -0.23
CA SER A 270 18.45 -0.61 0.32
C SER A 270 19.25 -1.79 -0.21
N GLY A 271 20.54 -1.56 -0.45
CA GLY A 271 21.50 -2.60 -0.78
C GLY A 271 22.77 -2.48 0.06
N THR A 272 23.71 -3.38 -0.17
CA THR A 272 25.01 -3.39 0.52
C THR A 272 26.12 -3.19 -0.49
N PRO A 273 27.13 -2.35 -0.21
CA PRO A 273 28.31 -2.26 -1.08
C PRO A 273 28.99 -3.62 -1.24
N GLY A 274 29.39 -3.95 -2.47
CA GLY A 274 29.86 -5.26 -2.91
C GLY A 274 28.75 -6.27 -3.22
N GLY A 275 27.47 -5.91 -3.00
CA GLY A 275 26.31 -6.77 -3.21
C GLY A 275 25.65 -6.60 -4.58
N THR A 276 24.62 -7.40 -4.82
CA THR A 276 23.74 -7.28 -5.99
C THR A 276 22.28 -7.25 -5.57
N LEU A 277 21.45 -6.55 -6.36
CA LEU A 277 19.99 -6.53 -6.25
C LEU A 277 19.39 -6.84 -7.62
N ASN A 278 18.14 -7.27 -7.67
CA ASN A 278 17.38 -7.37 -8.91
C ASN A 278 16.27 -6.32 -8.92
N ALA A 279 16.32 -5.37 -9.85
CA ALA A 279 15.32 -4.32 -9.98
C ALA A 279 13.90 -4.88 -10.14
N ASN A 280 13.76 -6.03 -10.80
CA ASN A 280 12.46 -6.67 -11.04
C ASN A 280 11.76 -7.11 -9.74
N ASP A 281 12.52 -7.38 -8.68
CA ASP A 281 11.94 -7.75 -7.37
C ASP A 281 11.20 -6.56 -6.71
N ASN A 282 11.50 -5.34 -7.16
CA ASN A 282 10.84 -4.10 -6.72
C ASN A 282 9.79 -3.58 -7.72
N LEU A 283 9.40 -4.39 -8.71
CA LEU A 283 8.42 -4.01 -9.73
C LEU A 283 7.20 -4.92 -9.72
N PHE A 284 6.03 -4.31 -9.79
CA PHE A 284 4.79 -4.99 -10.16
C PHE A 284 4.67 -4.99 -11.70
N ASN A 285 4.95 -6.12 -12.35
CA ASN A 285 4.88 -6.29 -13.81
C ASN A 285 4.20 -7.62 -14.19
N PRO A 286 2.90 -7.80 -13.90
CA PRO A 286 2.21 -9.10 -14.02
C PRO A 286 2.09 -9.61 -15.46
N ASN A 287 2.18 -8.71 -16.44
CA ASN A 287 2.03 -9.01 -17.86
C ASN A 287 3.38 -9.12 -18.60
N ASN A 288 4.50 -9.10 -17.87
CA ASN A 288 5.86 -9.22 -18.38
C ASN A 288 6.14 -8.23 -19.54
N VAL A 289 5.78 -6.95 -19.35
CA VAL A 289 6.23 -5.88 -20.24
C VAL A 289 7.75 -5.96 -20.35
N ALA A 290 8.28 -5.88 -21.57
CA ALA A 290 9.73 -5.88 -21.78
C ALA A 290 10.29 -4.52 -21.34
N LEU A 291 11.26 -4.54 -20.42
CA LEU A 291 11.82 -3.36 -19.78
C LEU A 291 13.30 -3.23 -20.07
N THR A 292 13.77 -1.99 -20.12
CA THR A 292 15.20 -1.65 -20.09
C THR A 292 15.50 -0.79 -18.86
N PHE A 293 16.71 -0.94 -18.34
CA PHE A 293 17.13 -0.31 -17.09
C PHE A 293 18.35 0.57 -17.30
N SER A 294 18.41 1.67 -16.56
CA SER A 294 19.63 2.49 -16.48
C SER A 294 19.82 3.05 -15.07
N SER A 295 21.06 3.40 -14.75
CA SER A 295 21.43 3.99 -13.47
C SER A 295 22.10 5.32 -13.72
N ASN A 296 21.80 6.31 -12.88
CA ASN A 296 22.49 7.60 -12.91
C ASN A 296 23.83 7.59 -12.15
N ASN A 297 24.19 6.49 -11.49
CA ASN A 297 25.40 6.37 -10.69
C ASN A 297 26.27 5.20 -11.17
N PRO A 298 27.53 5.44 -11.56
CA PRO A 298 28.44 4.39 -12.02
C PRO A 298 28.83 3.37 -10.94
N ASP A 299 28.66 3.69 -9.66
CA ASP A 299 28.87 2.73 -8.57
C ASP A 299 27.68 1.77 -8.38
N PHE A 300 26.57 2.00 -9.08
CA PHE A 300 25.37 1.17 -9.06
C PHE A 300 25.07 0.73 -10.50
N VAL A 301 25.92 -0.15 -11.03
CA VAL A 301 25.84 -0.60 -12.42
C VAL A 301 24.63 -1.50 -12.58
N VAL A 302 23.65 -1.11 -13.41
CA VAL A 302 22.51 -1.95 -13.74
C VAL A 302 22.68 -2.55 -15.14
N ASP A 303 22.48 -3.85 -15.26
CA ASP A 303 22.37 -4.50 -16.57
C ASP A 303 21.06 -4.07 -17.24
N PRO A 304 21.12 -3.44 -18.43
CA PRO A 304 19.94 -2.88 -19.08
C PRO A 304 18.92 -3.92 -19.50
N ASN A 305 19.29 -5.20 -19.67
CA ASN A 305 18.38 -6.25 -20.12
C ASN A 305 17.84 -7.12 -18.98
N THR A 306 18.65 -7.34 -17.93
CA THR A 306 18.27 -8.22 -16.82
C THR A 306 17.77 -7.47 -15.59
N GLY A 307 18.08 -6.17 -15.46
CA GLY A 307 17.74 -5.39 -14.27
C GLY A 307 18.57 -5.74 -13.04
N ILE A 308 19.62 -6.57 -13.17
CA ILE A 308 20.55 -6.86 -12.08
C ILE A 308 21.40 -5.63 -11.81
N ILE A 309 21.35 -5.14 -10.57
CA ILE A 309 22.10 -3.98 -10.07
C ILE A 309 23.30 -4.49 -9.28
N SER A 310 24.51 -4.14 -9.71
CA SER A 310 25.76 -4.38 -8.97
C SER A 310 26.15 -3.11 -8.20
N ILE A 311 26.29 -3.22 -6.89
CA ILE A 311 26.59 -2.10 -6.00
C ILE A 311 28.08 -2.13 -5.67
N ASN A 312 28.88 -1.33 -6.36
CA ASN A 312 30.34 -1.32 -6.23
C ASN A 312 30.84 -0.48 -5.05
N GLY A 313 30.01 0.43 -4.53
CA GLY A 313 30.38 1.35 -3.46
C GLY A 313 29.18 1.88 -2.68
N PRO A 314 29.42 2.60 -1.57
CA PRO A 314 28.37 3.32 -0.86
C PRO A 314 27.86 4.50 -1.69
N GLY A 315 26.60 4.87 -1.49
CA GLY A 315 25.97 6.01 -2.15
C GLY A 315 24.50 5.80 -2.38
N SER A 316 23.93 6.60 -3.28
CA SER A 316 22.59 6.42 -3.79
C SER A 316 22.59 6.46 -5.32
N ALA A 317 21.62 5.78 -5.93
CA ALA A 317 21.42 5.78 -7.37
C ALA A 317 19.93 5.79 -7.69
N VAL A 318 19.55 6.56 -8.69
CA VAL A 318 18.22 6.51 -9.30
C VAL A 318 18.27 5.47 -10.40
N ILE A 319 17.52 4.38 -10.23
CA ILE A 319 17.35 3.34 -11.24
C ILE A 319 16.13 3.72 -12.07
N THR A 320 16.37 3.99 -13.35
CA THR A 320 15.33 4.35 -14.32
C THR A 320 14.88 3.10 -15.06
N VAL A 321 13.57 2.94 -15.18
CA VAL A 321 12.89 1.81 -15.82
C VAL A 321 12.07 2.33 -16.99
N SER A 322 12.34 1.82 -18.19
CA SER A 322 11.71 2.26 -19.44
C SER A 322 11.18 1.04 -20.21
N PRO A 323 10.13 1.19 -21.05
CA PRO A 323 9.75 0.17 -22.01
C PRO A 323 10.92 -0.11 -22.97
N GLN A 324 11.18 -1.38 -23.28
CA GLN A 324 12.27 -1.75 -24.18
C GLN A 324 11.90 -1.60 -25.65
N ASN A 325 10.64 -1.89 -25.99
CA ASN A 325 10.20 -2.06 -27.39
C ASN A 325 9.62 -0.79 -28.02
N ILE A 326 9.37 0.26 -27.23
CA ILE A 326 8.72 1.49 -27.67
C ILE A 326 9.38 2.71 -27.03
N ASP A 327 9.35 3.84 -27.73
CA ASP A 327 9.69 5.13 -27.14
C ASP A 327 8.57 5.58 -26.19
N GLY A 328 8.94 6.03 -25.00
CA GLY A 328 7.96 6.43 -23.99
C GLY A 328 8.59 7.01 -22.73
N PRO A 329 7.76 7.43 -21.75
CA PRO A 329 8.24 7.91 -20.47
C PRO A 329 8.92 6.79 -19.68
N SER A 330 9.60 7.16 -18.60
CA SER A 330 10.25 6.23 -17.68
C SER A 330 9.81 6.52 -16.26
N ILE A 331 9.80 5.49 -15.42
CA ILE A 331 9.65 5.65 -13.97
C ILE A 331 10.98 5.35 -13.30
N SER A 332 11.12 5.72 -12.03
CA SER A 332 12.36 5.46 -11.32
C SER A 332 12.16 5.27 -9.82
N PHE A 333 13.03 4.48 -9.22
CA PHE A 333 13.15 4.31 -7.77
C PHE A 333 14.61 4.51 -7.36
N THR A 334 14.84 4.81 -6.08
CA THR A 334 16.18 5.04 -5.55
C THR A 334 16.70 3.77 -4.89
N VAL A 335 17.95 3.41 -5.19
CA VAL A 335 18.73 2.42 -4.45
C VAL A 335 19.72 3.15 -3.56
N ILE A 336 19.77 2.77 -2.29
CA ILE A 336 20.71 3.36 -1.32
C ILE A 336 21.59 2.25 -0.77
N ALA A 337 22.90 2.47 -0.77
CA ALA A 337 23.85 1.57 -0.14
C ALA A 337 24.67 2.33 0.89
N ILE A 338 24.48 2.01 2.17
CA ILE A 338 25.22 2.63 3.25
C ILE A 338 26.40 1.71 3.57
N GLY A 339 27.60 2.15 3.17
CA GLY A 339 28.82 1.39 3.37
C GLY A 339 29.42 1.55 4.74
N SER A 340 30.53 0.84 4.95
CA SER A 340 31.23 0.90 6.22
C SER A 340 31.76 2.31 6.52
N ASN A 341 31.63 2.75 7.77
CA ASN A 341 32.02 4.09 8.23
C ASN A 341 31.37 5.23 7.42
N SER A 342 30.18 4.99 6.86
CA SER A 342 29.39 5.97 6.13
C SER A 342 28.16 6.39 6.94
N VAL A 343 27.73 7.64 6.81
CA VAL A 343 26.53 8.17 7.46
C VAL A 343 25.66 8.82 6.41
N TYR A 344 24.37 8.53 6.43
CA TYR A 344 23.41 9.00 5.44
C TYR A 344 22.24 9.70 6.13
N ASN A 345 22.05 10.98 5.88
CA ASN A 345 20.82 11.66 6.24
C ASN A 345 19.78 11.35 5.15
N GLN A 346 18.89 10.43 5.46
CA GLN A 346 17.86 9.93 4.55
C GLN A 346 16.82 10.99 4.20
N THR A 347 16.54 11.91 5.13
CA THR A 347 15.57 12.98 4.90
C THR A 347 16.11 14.03 3.93
N GLN A 348 17.43 14.26 3.94
CA GLN A 348 18.10 15.24 3.08
C GLN A 348 18.81 14.62 1.86
N ASP A 349 18.73 13.30 1.68
CA ASP A 349 19.46 12.55 0.66
C ASP A 349 20.95 12.92 0.55
N THR A 350 21.63 13.01 1.70
CA THR A 350 23.03 13.48 1.76
C THR A 350 23.90 12.57 2.63
N PHE A 351 25.10 12.26 2.13
CA PHE A 351 26.11 11.45 2.83
C PHE A 351 27.13 12.31 3.58
N TYR A 352 27.60 11.79 4.72
CA TYR A 352 28.61 12.39 5.58
C TYR A 352 29.64 11.35 6.01
N GLY A 353 30.87 11.81 6.27
CA GLY A 353 31.96 10.95 6.74
C GLY A 353 31.96 10.67 8.25
N THR A 354 31.15 11.40 9.03
CA THR A 354 31.02 11.18 10.49
C THR A 354 29.58 11.42 10.94
N ILE A 355 29.24 10.86 12.09
CA ILE A 355 27.91 10.98 12.71
C ILE A 355 27.69 12.44 13.13
N GLN A 356 28.69 13.09 13.71
CA GLN A 356 28.55 14.47 14.14
C GLN A 356 28.30 15.43 12.98
N MET A 357 28.94 15.23 11.81
CA MET A 357 28.70 16.08 10.64
C MET A 357 27.26 15.95 10.15
N ALA A 358 26.72 14.73 10.10
CA ALA A 358 25.32 14.51 9.73
C ALA A 358 24.36 15.20 10.71
N ILE A 359 24.60 15.07 12.02
CA ILE A 359 23.79 15.73 13.05
C ILE A 359 23.87 17.25 12.95
N ASN A 360 25.06 17.81 12.68
CA ASN A 360 25.23 19.26 12.53
C ASN A 360 24.37 19.81 11.39
N ALA A 361 24.38 19.12 10.24
CA ALA A 361 23.61 19.49 9.05
C ALA A 361 22.11 19.16 9.14
N ALA A 362 21.73 18.21 10.00
CA ALA A 362 20.36 17.76 10.14
C ALA A 362 19.42 18.87 10.65
N ASN A 363 18.19 18.87 10.12
CA ASN A 363 17.06 19.59 10.67
C ASN A 363 16.39 18.75 11.77
N PRO A 364 15.67 19.36 12.73
CA PRO A 364 14.87 18.62 13.68
C PRO A 364 13.86 17.70 12.98
N GLY A 365 13.91 16.41 13.28
CA GLY A 365 13.06 15.36 12.71
C GLY A 365 13.71 14.52 11.61
N ASP A 366 14.93 14.86 11.18
CA ASP A 366 15.64 14.08 10.17
C ASP A 366 15.98 12.66 10.65
N ILE A 367 16.04 11.74 9.69
CA ILE A 367 16.44 10.35 9.87
C ILE A 367 17.89 10.19 9.40
N ILE A 368 18.77 9.83 10.33
CA ILE A 368 20.19 9.57 10.10
C ILE A 368 20.44 8.08 10.22
N GLN A 369 20.81 7.48 9.10
CA GLN A 369 21.23 6.08 9.00
C GLN A 369 22.75 5.99 9.09
N VAL A 370 23.26 5.09 9.93
CA VAL A 370 24.69 4.92 10.17
C VAL A 370 25.09 3.51 9.74
N GLY A 371 26.05 3.43 8.82
CA GLY A 371 26.57 2.15 8.33
C GLY A 371 27.33 1.37 9.41
N PRO A 372 27.72 0.12 9.10
CA PRO A 372 28.56 -0.67 9.99
C PRO A 372 29.96 -0.07 10.09
N GLY A 373 30.65 -0.26 11.20
CA GLY A 373 32.03 0.21 11.35
C GLY A 373 32.28 0.91 12.68
N ASN A 374 33.54 1.33 12.85
CA ASN A 374 34.02 1.96 14.06
C ASN A 374 34.17 3.46 13.84
N TYR A 375 33.38 4.24 14.57
CA TYR A 375 33.32 5.70 14.55
C TYR A 375 34.04 6.23 15.80
N PRO A 376 35.33 6.64 15.69
CA PRO A 376 36.12 7.11 16.82
C PRO A 376 35.82 8.59 17.13
N GLU A 377 34.57 8.90 17.45
CA GLU A 377 34.11 10.26 17.72
C GLU A 377 33.21 10.33 18.96
N ASN A 378 33.15 11.51 19.58
CA ASN A 378 32.12 11.85 20.55
C ASN A 378 30.96 12.50 19.79
N VAL A 379 29.75 12.03 20.04
CA VAL A 379 28.54 12.49 19.36
C VAL A 379 27.73 13.38 20.29
N THR A 380 27.31 14.55 19.84
CA THR A 380 26.40 15.46 20.54
C THR A 380 25.11 15.61 19.73
N ILE A 381 24.00 15.17 20.33
CA ILE A 381 22.66 15.33 19.79
C ILE A 381 21.99 16.51 20.50
N ASN A 382 21.83 17.60 19.77
CA ASN A 382 21.27 18.87 20.28
C ASN A 382 19.92 19.23 19.66
N LYS A 383 19.30 18.29 18.95
CA LYS A 383 18.01 18.44 18.28
C LYS A 383 17.33 17.06 18.16
N ARG A 384 15.99 17.05 18.02
CA ARG A 384 15.22 15.84 17.76
C ARG A 384 15.64 15.23 16.42
N ILE A 385 16.05 13.97 16.40
CA ILE A 385 16.37 13.19 15.19
C ILE A 385 16.01 11.72 15.42
N VAL A 386 16.05 10.91 14.36
CA VAL A 386 16.19 9.46 14.45
C VAL A 386 17.64 9.11 14.09
N LEU A 387 18.40 8.56 15.02
CA LEU A 387 19.76 8.05 14.78
C LEU A 387 19.72 6.53 14.79
N ASN A 388 19.77 5.91 13.61
CA ASN A 388 19.65 4.47 13.45
C ASN A 388 20.95 3.87 12.90
N GLY A 389 21.58 3.01 13.67
CA GLY A 389 22.73 2.22 13.20
C GLY A 389 22.33 0.95 12.46
N SER A 390 23.35 0.24 12.00
CA SER A 390 23.24 -1.03 11.27
C SER A 390 23.18 -2.28 12.17
N GLY A 391 23.30 -2.10 13.49
CA GLY A 391 23.28 -3.17 14.49
C GLY A 391 24.12 -2.81 15.73
N SER A 392 23.76 -3.39 16.88
CA SER A 392 24.42 -3.15 18.18
C SER A 392 25.51 -4.18 18.52
N GLY A 393 25.78 -5.13 17.62
CA GLY A 393 26.82 -6.14 17.77
C GLY A 393 28.14 -5.78 17.08
N PRO A 394 29.16 -6.65 17.14
CA PRO A 394 30.52 -6.38 16.65
C PRO A 394 30.64 -6.05 15.14
N GLY A 395 29.67 -6.50 14.32
CA GLY A 395 29.63 -6.20 12.88
C GLY A 395 28.75 -5.00 12.52
N GLY A 396 28.13 -4.35 13.50
CA GLY A 396 27.23 -3.22 13.32
C GLY A 396 27.92 -1.87 13.46
N THR A 397 27.17 -0.88 13.92
CA THR A 397 27.64 0.49 14.12
C THR A 397 28.23 0.63 15.52
N ILE A 398 29.51 0.98 15.62
CA ILE A 398 30.23 1.09 16.90
C ILE A 398 30.78 2.51 17.05
N ILE A 399 30.25 3.25 18.03
CA ILE A 399 30.79 4.53 18.47
C ILE A 399 31.81 4.25 19.59
N ASN A 400 33.07 4.60 19.36
CA ASN A 400 34.19 4.26 20.24
C ASN A 400 35.13 5.46 20.41
N PRO A 401 34.71 6.50 21.17
CA PRO A 401 35.55 7.66 21.38
C PRO A 401 36.79 7.30 22.22
N VAL A 402 37.85 8.09 22.08
CA VAL A 402 39.08 7.91 22.88
C VAL A 402 38.84 8.19 24.37
N SER A 403 37.97 9.16 24.69
CA SER A 403 37.60 9.52 26.06
C SER A 403 36.30 10.35 26.07
N GLY A 404 35.76 10.66 27.25
CA GLY A 404 34.55 11.48 27.38
C GLY A 404 33.25 10.71 27.08
N VAL A 405 32.14 11.43 26.94
CA VAL A 405 30.81 10.84 26.71
C VAL A 405 30.70 10.35 25.27
N GLY A 406 30.25 9.11 25.05
CA GLY A 406 30.04 8.55 23.71
C GLY A 406 28.96 9.30 22.94
N ILE A 407 27.73 9.31 23.47
CA ILE A 407 26.65 10.16 22.96
C ILE A 407 26.15 11.10 24.06
N ALA A 408 26.32 12.39 23.85
CA ALA A 408 25.80 13.46 24.70
C ALA A 408 24.46 13.96 24.15
N ILE A 409 23.40 13.90 24.94
CA ILE A 409 22.05 14.35 24.54
C ILE A 409 21.75 15.65 25.26
N SER A 410 21.69 16.76 24.52
CA SER A 410 21.33 18.09 25.06
C SER A 410 19.95 18.58 24.63
N ALA A 411 19.24 17.81 23.79
CA ALA A 411 17.83 18.02 23.47
C ALA A 411 17.15 16.67 23.18
N GLY A 412 15.95 16.48 23.72
CA GLY A 412 15.13 15.27 23.50
C GLY A 412 14.05 15.46 22.44
N GLY A 413 12.99 14.65 22.54
CA GLY A 413 11.77 14.81 21.75
C GLY A 413 10.83 15.90 22.28
N LEU A 414 9.70 16.08 21.60
CA LEU A 414 8.70 17.10 21.93
C LEU A 414 7.49 16.53 22.68
N ASN A 415 7.11 15.29 22.34
CA ASN A 415 5.96 14.56 22.88
C ASN A 415 6.11 13.06 22.56
N GLN A 416 5.11 12.25 22.93
CA GLN A 416 5.10 10.80 22.72
C GLN A 416 5.19 10.37 21.24
N ALA A 417 4.69 11.18 20.30
CA ALA A 417 4.73 10.90 18.86
C ALA A 417 6.04 11.40 18.20
N GLU A 418 6.67 12.41 18.77
CA GLU A 418 7.86 13.09 18.22
C GLU A 418 9.08 12.93 19.13
N ARG A 419 9.50 11.68 19.30
CA ARG A 419 10.62 11.29 20.17
C ARG A 419 11.98 11.53 19.52
N LEU A 420 13.02 11.71 20.35
CA LEU A 420 14.39 11.42 19.93
C LEU A 420 14.57 9.89 19.95
N VAL A 421 14.98 9.30 18.84
CA VAL A 421 15.19 7.85 18.74
C VAL A 421 16.65 7.55 18.46
N ILE A 422 17.25 6.68 19.25
CA ILE A 422 18.58 6.10 19.01
C ILE A 422 18.40 4.58 18.95
N SER A 423 18.84 3.96 17.85
CA SER A 423 18.64 2.53 17.67
C SER A 423 19.79 1.82 16.98
N ASN A 424 19.88 0.51 17.21
CA ASN A 424 20.72 -0.42 16.45
C ASN A 424 22.20 -0.01 16.39
N LEU A 425 22.77 0.39 17.51
CA LEU A 425 24.19 0.76 17.58
C LEU A 425 24.81 0.37 18.92
N GLN A 426 26.14 0.32 18.94
CA GLN A 426 26.96 0.12 20.11
C GLN A 426 27.72 1.40 20.45
N VAL A 427 27.84 1.70 21.74
CA VAL A 427 28.79 2.66 22.29
C VAL A 427 29.70 1.92 23.28
N THR A 428 31.01 2.07 23.12
CA THR A 428 31.99 1.37 23.96
C THR A 428 33.23 2.21 24.24
N GLY A 429 33.93 1.89 25.34
CA GLY A 429 35.22 2.51 25.69
C GLY A 429 35.15 3.96 26.15
N SER A 430 33.96 4.57 26.19
CA SER A 430 33.75 5.95 26.61
C SER A 430 33.74 6.07 28.14
N SER A 431 33.68 7.30 28.68
CA SER A 431 33.42 7.51 30.10
C SER A 431 31.98 7.16 30.45
N GLN A 432 31.02 7.79 29.78
CA GLN A 432 29.62 7.41 29.79
C GLN A 432 29.26 6.90 28.38
N GLY A 433 28.52 5.81 28.26
CA GLY A 433 27.99 5.37 26.97
C GLY A 433 27.08 6.46 26.37
N ILE A 434 25.96 6.71 27.05
CA ILE A 434 25.06 7.84 26.75
C ILE A 434 24.92 8.69 28.00
N SER A 435 25.03 10.01 27.84
CA SER A 435 24.70 10.95 28.90
C SER A 435 23.76 12.04 28.43
N THR A 436 22.70 12.32 29.19
CA THR A 436 21.98 13.59 29.04
C THR A 436 22.83 14.70 29.64
N ILE A 437 22.88 15.87 28.98
CA ILE A 437 23.75 17.00 29.35
C ILE A 437 23.08 18.36 29.10
N GLY A 438 23.72 19.42 29.60
CA GLY A 438 23.35 20.80 29.32
C GLY A 438 22.28 21.35 30.27
N SER A 439 21.77 22.52 29.92
CA SER A 439 20.76 23.27 30.70
C SER A 439 19.33 23.04 30.22
N ASN A 440 19.12 22.11 29.29
CA ASN A 440 17.79 21.74 28.81
C ASN A 440 17.31 20.49 29.55
N GLN A 441 16.03 20.13 29.38
CA GLN A 441 15.40 18.95 29.99
C GLN A 441 15.17 17.87 28.92
N PRO A 442 16.21 17.15 28.43
CA PRO A 442 16.01 16.08 27.45
C PRO A 442 14.99 15.06 27.98
N SER A 443 13.87 14.95 27.28
CA SER A 443 12.73 14.08 27.58
C SER A 443 12.23 13.42 26.29
N TYR A 444 11.31 12.46 26.36
CA TYR A 444 10.80 11.73 25.18
C TYR A 444 11.92 11.09 24.35
N ILE A 445 12.72 10.24 25.00
CA ILE A 445 13.87 9.55 24.40
C ILE A 445 13.54 8.06 24.27
N THR A 446 13.83 7.47 23.11
CA THR A 446 13.79 6.01 22.91
C THR A 446 15.19 5.50 22.60
N LEU A 447 15.63 4.51 23.38
CA LEU A 447 16.81 3.68 23.12
C LEU A 447 16.30 2.28 22.75
N SER A 448 16.49 1.86 21.51
CA SER A 448 15.99 0.56 21.01
C SER A 448 17.11 -0.26 20.40
N ASN A 449 17.37 -1.46 20.94
CA ASN A 449 18.51 -2.27 20.52
C ASN A 449 19.83 -1.49 20.54
N VAL A 450 20.10 -0.81 21.67
CA VAL A 450 21.34 -0.05 21.89
C VAL A 450 22.23 -0.80 22.88
N ALA A 451 23.52 -0.93 22.55
CA ALA A 451 24.50 -1.56 23.42
C ALA A 451 25.46 -0.51 24.02
N LEU A 452 25.45 -0.31 25.34
CA LEU A 452 26.36 0.57 26.08
C LEU A 452 27.31 -0.28 26.91
N LEU A 453 28.44 -0.65 26.30
CA LEU A 453 29.30 -1.72 26.79
C LEU A 453 30.67 -1.21 27.21
N ASN A 454 31.26 -1.80 28.27
CA ASN A 454 32.67 -1.59 28.62
C ASN A 454 33.06 -0.11 28.78
N ASN A 455 32.16 0.73 29.27
CA ASN A 455 32.46 2.14 29.52
C ASN A 455 33.13 2.29 30.89
N THR A 456 34.03 3.26 31.00
CA THR A 456 34.87 3.46 32.18
C THR A 456 34.12 4.09 33.37
N ASN A 457 32.85 4.45 33.19
CA ASN A 457 31.93 4.84 34.23
C ASN A 457 30.57 4.15 34.04
N ASN A 458 29.55 4.80 33.48
CA ASN A 458 28.21 4.23 33.34
C ASN A 458 27.86 3.92 31.88
N GLY A 459 26.89 3.03 31.69
CA GLY A 459 26.21 2.85 30.41
C GLY A 459 25.40 4.10 30.08
N PHE A 460 24.27 4.28 30.76
CA PHE A 460 23.46 5.50 30.70
C PHE A 460 23.61 6.34 31.97
N SER A 461 23.79 7.65 31.84
CA SER A 461 23.78 8.58 32.98
C SER A 461 23.03 9.87 32.71
N MET A 462 22.34 10.40 33.72
CA MET A 462 21.88 11.79 33.69
C MET A 462 22.95 12.74 34.24
N ASN A 463 23.29 13.79 33.49
CA ASN A 463 24.29 14.79 33.86
C ASN A 463 23.93 16.20 33.34
N VAL A 464 22.71 16.63 33.62
CA VAL A 464 22.18 17.97 33.30
C VAL A 464 22.53 18.99 34.41
N ASP A 465 22.39 20.28 34.12
CA ASP A 465 22.48 21.33 35.13
C ASP A 465 21.46 21.07 36.26
N PRO A 466 21.87 21.03 37.54
CA PRO A 466 20.96 20.82 38.67
C PRO A 466 19.79 21.83 38.76
N SER A 467 19.90 22.98 38.08
CA SER A 467 18.83 23.97 37.93
C SER A 467 17.69 23.51 37.00
N PHE A 468 17.94 22.50 36.17
CA PHE A 468 16.99 21.89 35.23
C PHE A 468 16.96 20.36 35.40
N PRO A 469 16.60 19.85 36.59
CA PRO A 469 16.82 18.45 36.95
C PRO A 469 15.82 17.47 36.33
N ILE A 470 14.90 17.93 35.48
CA ILE A 470 13.72 17.16 35.07
C ILE A 470 14.00 16.38 33.78
N MET A 471 13.66 15.10 33.78
CA MET A 471 13.53 14.27 32.58
C MET A 471 12.26 13.44 32.71
N HIS A 472 11.45 13.40 31.66
CA HIS A 472 10.30 12.50 31.61
C HIS A 472 10.32 11.66 30.33
N ASP A 473 9.66 10.52 30.40
CA ASP A 473 9.37 9.67 29.24
C ASP A 473 10.65 9.14 28.57
N LEU A 474 11.32 8.21 29.26
CA LEU A 474 12.48 7.48 28.75
C LEU A 474 12.09 6.02 28.49
N ILE A 475 12.28 5.57 27.26
CA ILE A 475 12.00 4.20 26.83
C ILE A 475 13.31 3.51 26.47
N ILE A 476 13.58 2.37 27.09
CA ILE A 476 14.74 1.50 26.83
C ILE A 476 14.20 0.10 26.54
N ILE A 477 14.36 -0.37 25.29
CA ILE A 477 13.82 -1.65 24.84
C ILE A 477 14.90 -2.46 24.15
N GLY A 478 15.00 -3.75 24.45
CA GLY A 478 15.91 -4.67 23.76
C GLY A 478 17.39 -4.27 23.87
N SER A 479 17.75 -3.48 24.88
CA SER A 479 19.04 -2.79 24.97
C SER A 479 19.98 -3.47 25.98
N ASN A 480 21.28 -3.26 25.83
CA ASN A 480 22.31 -3.93 26.63
C ASN A 480 23.30 -2.93 27.24
N PHE A 481 23.20 -2.63 28.54
CA PHE A 481 24.06 -1.71 29.27
C PHE A 481 25.02 -2.47 30.21
N SER A 482 25.76 -3.43 29.67
CA SER A 482 26.58 -4.36 30.46
C SER A 482 28.06 -3.99 30.54
N ASN A 483 28.73 -4.52 31.57
CA ASN A 483 30.19 -4.45 31.77
C ASN A 483 30.73 -3.02 31.89
N ASN A 484 29.91 -2.06 32.35
CA ASN A 484 30.38 -0.72 32.66
C ASN A 484 31.02 -0.71 34.06
N MET A 485 32.08 0.09 34.25
CA MET A 485 32.87 0.07 35.48
C MET A 485 32.11 0.56 36.73
N VAL A 486 30.99 1.26 36.57
CA VAL A 486 30.14 1.75 37.66
C VAL A 486 28.71 1.22 37.50
N ALA A 487 27.82 1.92 36.78
CA ALA A 487 26.44 1.48 36.65
C ALA A 487 26.01 1.23 35.19
N GLY A 488 25.10 0.28 34.98
CA GLY A 488 24.42 0.17 33.69
C GLY A 488 23.55 1.40 33.42
N PHE A 489 22.82 1.86 34.44
CA PHE A 489 21.95 3.03 34.40
C PHE A 489 22.03 3.84 35.70
N ARG A 490 22.28 5.15 35.59
CA ARG A 490 22.53 6.02 36.75
C ARG A 490 21.72 7.32 36.75
N ILE A 491 21.07 7.61 37.87
CA ILE A 491 20.42 8.90 38.18
C ILE A 491 21.14 9.60 39.35
N PRO A 492 21.60 10.86 39.19
CA PRO A 492 22.33 11.59 40.23
C PRO A 492 21.41 12.10 41.35
N THR A 493 22.00 12.62 42.42
CA THR A 493 21.32 13.06 43.66
C THR A 493 20.26 14.15 43.50
N TYR A 494 20.24 14.82 42.34
CA TYR A 494 19.29 15.88 42.02
C TYR A 494 18.31 15.52 40.91
N GLY A 495 18.50 14.39 40.22
CA GLY A 495 17.72 14.04 39.03
C GLY A 495 16.26 13.77 39.37
N GLN A 496 15.35 14.49 38.73
CA GLN A 496 13.90 14.34 38.87
C GLN A 496 13.37 13.64 37.62
N VAL A 497 13.22 12.32 37.70
CA VAL A 497 12.91 11.50 36.53
C VAL A 497 11.56 10.81 36.68
N SER A 498 10.72 10.91 35.64
CA SER A 498 9.45 10.20 35.58
C SER A 498 9.22 9.43 34.28
N ASP A 499 8.28 8.48 34.33
CA ASP A 499 7.76 7.78 33.15
C ASP A 499 8.86 6.98 32.42
N VAL A 500 9.58 6.14 33.17
CA VAL A 500 10.66 5.32 32.62
C VAL A 500 10.16 3.90 32.35
N THR A 501 10.35 3.44 31.11
CA THR A 501 10.14 2.05 30.72
C THR A 501 11.47 1.39 30.36
N ILE A 502 11.81 0.29 31.03
CA ILE A 502 12.92 -0.59 30.67
C ILE A 502 12.32 -1.98 30.39
N GLN A 503 12.49 -2.48 29.19
CA GLN A 503 11.88 -3.73 28.76
C GLN A 503 12.85 -4.60 27.96
N ASP A 504 12.81 -5.91 28.19
CA ASP A 504 13.55 -6.92 27.43
C ASP A 504 15.06 -6.56 27.31
N SER A 505 15.63 -5.96 28.37
CA SER A 505 16.96 -5.36 28.37
C SER A 505 17.92 -6.05 29.33
N ILE A 506 19.23 -5.83 29.14
CA ILE A 506 20.31 -6.49 29.88
C ILE A 506 21.21 -5.43 30.53
N LEU A 507 21.40 -5.48 31.83
CA LEU A 507 22.23 -4.56 32.62
C LEU A 507 23.18 -5.37 33.52
N ASP A 508 23.96 -6.24 32.91
CA ASP A 508 24.75 -7.26 33.57
C ASP A 508 26.22 -6.84 33.78
N GLY A 509 26.89 -7.44 34.76
CA GLY A 509 28.35 -7.30 34.90
C GLY A 509 28.86 -5.90 35.27
N ASN A 510 28.00 -5.02 35.77
CA ASN A 510 28.39 -3.69 36.26
C ASN A 510 28.73 -3.74 37.77
N VAL A 511 29.06 -2.62 38.41
CA VAL A 511 29.03 -2.54 39.89
C VAL A 511 27.59 -2.47 40.37
N TYR A 512 26.78 -1.63 39.71
CA TYR A 512 25.35 -1.52 39.89
C TYR A 512 24.64 -1.75 38.55
N GLY A 513 23.66 -2.64 38.47
CA GLY A 513 22.84 -2.71 37.25
C GLY A 513 22.08 -1.38 37.05
N ILE A 514 21.36 -0.96 38.09
CA ILE A 514 20.78 0.39 38.25
C ILE A 514 21.27 1.03 39.54
N GLU A 515 21.61 2.33 39.48
CA GLU A 515 21.95 3.18 40.62
C GLU A 515 21.15 4.49 40.59
N VAL A 516 20.22 4.66 41.54
CA VAL A 516 19.45 5.90 41.71
C VAL A 516 19.76 6.50 43.07
N PHE A 517 20.35 7.69 43.11
CA PHE A 517 20.69 8.40 44.35
C PHE A 517 19.50 9.16 44.94
N SER A 518 19.60 9.51 46.24
CA SER A 518 18.70 10.43 46.94
C SER A 518 19.27 11.84 47.03
N GLY A 519 18.61 12.71 47.79
CA GLY A 519 18.90 14.14 47.86
C GLY A 519 17.63 14.89 47.52
N THR A 520 17.60 15.52 46.34
CA THR A 520 16.37 16.06 45.74
C THR A 520 15.87 15.21 44.56
N ALA A 521 16.50 14.04 44.35
CA ALA A 521 16.16 13.15 43.26
C ALA A 521 14.79 12.49 43.44
N THR A 522 14.08 12.32 42.32
CA THR A 522 12.83 11.56 42.24
C THR A 522 12.92 10.55 41.11
N PHE A 523 12.30 9.38 41.30
CA PHE A 523 12.24 8.33 40.29
C PHE A 523 10.83 7.73 40.33
N ASN A 524 9.93 8.32 39.55
CA ASN A 524 8.48 8.16 39.70
C ASN A 524 7.82 7.58 38.44
N ASN A 525 6.84 6.69 38.61
CA ASN A 525 6.15 6.03 37.50
C ASN A 525 7.12 5.20 36.65
N ILE A 526 7.60 4.12 37.23
CA ILE A 526 8.70 3.31 36.70
C ILE A 526 8.19 1.92 36.35
N ASN A 527 8.46 1.46 35.13
CA ASN A 527 8.11 0.11 34.68
C ASN A 527 9.37 -0.60 34.16
N ILE A 528 9.80 -1.66 34.85
CA ILE A 528 10.96 -2.48 34.46
C ILE A 528 10.49 -3.92 34.30
N THR A 529 10.55 -4.43 33.08
CA THR A 529 9.96 -5.72 32.72
C THR A 529 10.89 -6.63 31.95
N ASN A 530 10.82 -7.94 32.20
CA ASN A 530 11.52 -8.98 31.43
C ASN A 530 13.03 -8.71 31.23
N SER A 531 13.67 -8.05 32.19
CA SER A 531 15.04 -7.55 32.04
C SER A 531 16.01 -8.27 32.98
N GLN A 532 17.30 -8.20 32.67
CA GLN A 532 18.37 -8.91 33.36
C GLN A 532 19.31 -7.93 34.08
N PHE A 533 19.69 -8.28 35.31
CA PHE A 533 20.62 -7.51 36.15
C PHE A 533 21.59 -8.45 36.86
N ASN A 534 22.19 -9.36 36.10
CA ASN A 534 23.02 -10.44 36.62
C ASN A 534 24.48 -10.00 36.81
N ASN A 535 25.19 -10.71 37.67
CA ASN A 535 26.65 -10.57 37.86
C ASN A 535 27.09 -9.15 38.22
N ASN A 536 26.20 -8.33 38.81
CA ASN A 536 26.55 -6.98 39.23
C ASN A 536 27.23 -7.03 40.60
N SER A 537 28.45 -6.51 40.73
CA SER A 537 29.28 -6.81 41.91
C SER A 537 28.74 -6.26 43.24
N SER A 538 28.15 -5.06 43.28
CA SER A 538 27.60 -4.46 44.51
C SER A 538 26.09 -4.68 44.65
N LYS A 539 25.30 -4.32 43.61
CA LYS A 539 23.85 -4.52 43.56
C LYS A 539 23.35 -4.77 42.14
N GLY A 540 22.35 -5.61 41.98
CA GLY A 540 21.60 -5.69 40.72
C GLY A 540 20.81 -4.41 40.49
N MET A 541 19.95 -4.05 41.44
CA MET A 541 19.16 -2.82 41.39
C MET A 541 19.29 -2.07 42.71
N TYR A 542 19.74 -0.81 42.67
CA TYR A 542 19.89 0.05 43.85
C TYR A 542 19.11 1.35 43.70
N TYR A 543 18.19 1.59 44.65
CA TYR A 543 17.35 2.78 44.65
C TYR A 543 17.38 3.48 46.01
N GLU A 544 17.75 4.75 46.01
CA GLU A 544 17.55 5.65 47.15
C GLU A 544 16.34 6.56 46.98
N ALA A 545 15.78 6.62 45.77
CA ALA A 545 14.49 7.22 45.44
C ALA A 545 13.75 6.29 44.46
N LEU A 546 12.50 5.93 44.76
CA LEU A 546 11.64 5.09 43.90
C LEU A 546 10.19 5.26 44.32
N ASN A 547 9.31 5.64 43.39
CA ASN A 547 7.90 5.89 43.65
C ASN A 547 7.03 5.35 42.51
N ASN A 548 5.87 4.78 42.80
CA ASN A 548 4.94 4.25 41.78
C ASN A 548 5.69 3.34 40.77
N ALA A 549 6.23 2.23 41.25
CA ALA A 549 7.14 1.39 40.49
C ALA A 549 6.62 -0.04 40.34
N PHE A 550 6.78 -0.61 39.15
CA PHE A 550 6.48 -1.99 38.81
C PHE A 550 7.74 -2.66 38.26
N LEU A 551 8.34 -3.54 39.06
CA LEU A 551 9.50 -4.35 38.70
C LEU A 551 8.97 -5.77 38.45
N THR A 552 8.78 -6.16 37.18
CA THR A 552 8.04 -7.37 36.82
C THR A 552 8.87 -8.36 36.00
N ASN A 553 8.86 -9.65 36.34
CA ASN A 553 9.51 -10.73 35.57
C ASN A 553 11.01 -10.49 35.30
N ASN A 554 11.72 -9.79 36.18
CA ASN A 554 13.14 -9.55 35.99
C ASN A 554 13.98 -10.68 36.56
N THR A 555 15.16 -10.91 35.98
CA THR A 555 16.14 -11.89 36.47
C THR A 555 17.34 -11.16 37.06
N ILE A 556 17.64 -11.46 38.32
CA ILE A 556 18.76 -10.92 39.07
C ILE A 556 19.49 -12.12 39.67
N ASN A 557 20.47 -12.62 38.95
CA ASN A 557 21.27 -13.76 39.37
C ASN A 557 22.71 -13.34 39.67
N ASN A 558 23.27 -13.86 40.77
CA ASN A 558 24.67 -13.64 41.14
C ASN A 558 25.05 -12.15 41.23
N SER A 559 24.16 -11.32 41.79
CA SER A 559 24.38 -9.88 41.98
C SER A 559 24.53 -9.53 43.46
N GLY A 560 25.33 -8.52 43.78
CA GLY A 560 25.78 -8.27 45.15
C GLY A 560 26.69 -9.38 45.64
N THR A 561 27.77 -9.63 44.92
CA THR A 561 28.82 -10.62 45.24
C THR A 561 29.99 -10.03 46.01
N ALA A 562 30.03 -8.70 46.18
CA ALA A 562 31.05 -7.99 46.94
C ALA A 562 30.48 -6.76 47.67
N GLY A 563 31.14 -6.40 48.76
CA GLY A 563 30.87 -5.17 49.52
C GLY A 563 29.85 -5.34 50.64
N SER A 564 29.85 -4.40 51.58
CA SER A 564 28.89 -4.38 52.69
C SER A 564 27.46 -4.16 52.18
N PHE A 565 26.51 -4.74 52.91
CA PHE A 565 25.08 -4.67 52.57
C PHE A 565 24.79 -5.16 51.15
N ALA A 566 25.55 -6.14 50.64
CA ALA A 566 25.37 -6.67 49.29
C ALA A 566 23.91 -7.14 49.05
N ALA A 567 23.36 -6.92 47.85
CA ALA A 567 22.02 -7.39 47.55
C ALA A 567 21.75 -7.61 46.06
N GLY A 568 20.75 -8.42 45.73
CA GLY A 568 20.20 -8.46 44.37
C GLY A 568 19.42 -7.17 44.09
N ILE A 569 18.38 -6.93 44.87
CA ILE A 569 17.57 -5.70 44.84
C ILE A 569 17.71 -4.99 46.20
N ASP A 570 18.04 -3.71 46.20
CA ASP A 570 18.08 -2.87 47.39
C ASP A 570 17.30 -1.57 47.18
N ILE A 571 16.11 -1.53 47.77
CA ILE A 571 15.26 -0.35 47.89
C ILE A 571 15.61 0.30 49.24
N ASN A 572 16.46 1.33 49.20
CA ASN A 572 17.08 2.05 50.31
C ASN A 572 16.59 3.51 50.39
N LEU A 573 15.28 3.71 50.52
CA LEU A 573 14.66 5.01 50.26
C LEU A 573 15.00 6.06 51.32
N LYS A 574 15.33 7.27 50.84
CA LYS A 574 15.91 8.38 51.60
C LYS A 574 15.34 9.72 51.16
N ASN A 575 15.24 10.68 52.07
CA ASN A 575 14.94 12.09 51.78
C ASN A 575 13.64 12.33 50.98
N GLY A 576 12.59 11.54 51.22
CA GLY A 576 11.34 11.67 50.46
C GLY A 576 10.18 10.85 51.03
N ASN A 577 9.01 11.01 50.43
CA ASN A 577 7.85 10.18 50.72
C ASN A 577 7.52 9.33 49.51
N TYR A 578 7.55 8.02 49.70
CA TYR A 578 7.45 7.05 48.62
C TYR A 578 6.29 6.09 48.87
N GLN A 579 5.69 5.62 47.77
CA GLN A 579 4.57 4.70 47.81
C GLN A 579 4.52 3.81 46.57
N ASN A 580 3.70 2.75 46.65
CA ASN A 580 3.30 1.92 45.51
C ASN A 580 4.51 1.33 44.79
N VAL A 581 5.29 0.52 45.52
CA VAL A 581 6.46 -0.18 44.98
C VAL A 581 6.16 -1.67 44.90
N ASN A 582 6.17 -2.20 43.68
CA ASN A 582 5.71 -3.54 43.35
C ASN A 582 6.84 -4.36 42.75
N LEU A 583 7.17 -5.48 43.39
CA LEU A 583 8.08 -6.50 42.89
C LEU A 583 7.23 -7.71 42.51
N ILE A 584 7.07 -7.97 41.22
CA ILE A 584 6.14 -8.96 40.70
C ILE A 584 6.92 -10.03 39.93
N ASN A 585 6.83 -11.29 40.34
CA ASN A 585 7.38 -12.44 39.60
C ASN A 585 8.88 -12.32 39.25
N ASN A 586 9.66 -11.59 40.06
CA ASN A 586 11.11 -11.50 39.84
C ASN A 586 11.81 -12.78 40.28
N THR A 587 12.89 -13.15 39.59
CA THR A 587 13.77 -14.26 39.96
C THR A 587 15.08 -13.68 40.48
N VAL A 588 15.25 -13.67 41.80
CA VAL A 588 16.42 -13.16 42.50
C VAL A 588 17.15 -14.31 43.17
N THR A 589 18.27 -14.73 42.59
CA THR A 589 18.97 -15.95 43.00
C THR A 589 20.46 -15.70 43.16
N ASN A 590 21.12 -16.46 44.04
CA ASN A 590 22.56 -16.37 44.29
C ASN A 590 23.03 -14.94 44.62
N SER A 591 22.16 -14.09 45.14
CA SER A 591 22.37 -12.65 45.23
C SER A 591 22.47 -12.15 46.67
N GLY A 592 23.28 -11.12 46.90
CA GLY A 592 23.59 -10.60 48.23
C GLY A 592 24.68 -11.37 48.98
N ASN A 593 25.30 -12.37 48.37
CA ASN A 593 26.34 -13.20 48.98
C ASN A 593 27.67 -12.46 49.27
N GLY A 594 27.82 -11.21 48.84
CA GLY A 594 28.98 -10.36 49.15
C GLY A 594 29.06 -9.91 50.61
N ASP A 595 27.97 -10.02 51.37
CA ASP A 595 27.94 -9.73 52.81
C ASP A 595 27.24 -10.89 53.55
N PRO A 596 27.97 -11.75 54.28
CA PRO A 596 27.36 -12.89 54.97
C PRO A 596 26.47 -12.51 56.15
N VAL A 597 26.51 -11.26 56.62
CA VAL A 597 25.75 -10.78 57.78
C VAL A 597 24.53 -9.98 57.34
N ASN A 598 24.73 -9.02 56.43
CA ASN A 598 23.68 -8.09 56.01
C ASN A 598 23.22 -8.28 54.57
N GLY A 599 23.72 -9.31 53.89
CA GLY A 599 23.37 -9.61 52.51
C GLY A 599 21.96 -10.15 52.35
N ALA A 600 21.30 -9.82 51.24
CA ALA A 600 19.99 -10.39 50.94
C ALA A 600 19.70 -10.48 49.44
N ALA A 601 18.82 -11.39 49.02
CA ALA A 601 18.31 -11.39 47.66
C ALA A 601 17.56 -10.07 47.40
N ALA A 602 16.64 -9.68 48.29
CA ALA A 602 15.99 -8.38 48.27
C ALA A 602 15.98 -7.67 49.65
N VAL A 603 16.22 -6.36 49.64
CA VAL A 603 16.08 -5.47 50.81
C VAL A 603 15.12 -4.35 50.49
N ILE A 604 14.14 -4.10 51.36
CA ILE A 604 13.13 -3.05 51.19
C ILE A 604 13.02 -2.22 52.47
N LYS A 605 13.32 -0.93 52.37
CA LYS A 605 13.38 -0.04 53.53
C LYS A 605 13.14 1.42 53.14
N GLY A 606 12.43 2.14 54.02
CA GLY A 606 12.50 3.60 54.13
C GLY A 606 13.29 3.94 55.39
N ARG A 607 14.39 4.67 55.25
CA ARG A 607 15.25 5.03 56.40
C ARG A 607 14.58 6.14 57.17
N ASP A 608 14.21 6.00 58.43
CA ASP A 608 13.47 7.04 59.18
C ASP A 608 14.05 7.35 60.56
N ASP A 609 15.26 6.86 60.84
CA ASP A 609 15.93 6.98 62.13
C ASP A 609 17.34 7.59 62.02
N ASP A 610 17.62 8.32 60.94
CA ASP A 610 18.85 9.08 60.75
C ASP A 610 18.64 10.43 60.03
N ALA A 611 19.70 11.05 59.51
CA ALA A 611 19.61 12.33 58.82
C ALA A 611 18.96 12.24 57.42
N ASN A 612 18.84 11.03 56.86
CA ASN A 612 18.37 10.77 55.50
C ASN A 612 16.95 10.21 55.47
N ASN A 613 16.04 10.82 56.24
CA ASN A 613 14.69 10.29 56.45
C ASN A 613 13.88 10.16 55.16
N GLY A 614 13.40 8.96 54.85
CA GLY A 614 12.51 8.59 53.77
C GLY A 614 11.44 7.60 54.23
N THR A 615 10.18 7.85 53.82
CA THR A 615 9.04 6.99 54.16
C THR A 615 8.70 6.06 53.00
N LEU A 616 8.12 4.89 53.29
CA LEU A 616 7.64 3.96 52.27
C LEU A 616 6.32 3.30 52.72
N THR A 617 5.28 3.42 51.91
CA THR A 617 4.00 2.74 52.13
C THR A 617 3.55 2.01 50.87
N ASP A 618 2.60 1.09 50.99
CA ASP A 618 2.00 0.38 49.86
C ASP A 618 3.05 -0.38 49.04
N VAL A 619 3.54 -1.47 49.63
CA VAL A 619 4.58 -2.31 49.04
C VAL A 619 4.01 -3.70 48.79
N THR A 620 4.15 -4.18 47.56
CA THR A 620 3.74 -5.53 47.19
C THR A 620 4.93 -6.31 46.66
N VAL A 621 5.23 -7.45 47.30
CA VAL A 621 6.04 -8.50 46.70
C VAL A 621 5.09 -9.65 46.34
N SER A 622 4.92 -9.93 45.05
CA SER A 622 3.96 -10.91 44.55
C SER A 622 4.63 -11.91 43.62
N GLY A 623 4.60 -13.19 43.98
CA GLY A 623 5.22 -14.24 43.19
C GLY A 623 6.75 -14.17 43.15
N GLY A 624 7.33 -14.88 42.19
CA GLY A 624 8.78 -14.88 41.97
C GLY A 624 9.55 -15.87 42.85
N THR A 625 10.87 -15.87 42.68
CA THR A 625 11.80 -16.74 43.43
C THR A 625 12.88 -15.91 44.09
N TYR A 626 13.13 -16.13 45.38
CA TYR A 626 14.14 -15.46 46.18
C TYR A 626 14.99 -16.52 46.89
N SER A 627 16.15 -16.84 46.34
CA SER A 627 16.93 -18.00 46.79
C SER A 627 18.43 -17.84 46.86
N ASP A 628 19.05 -18.76 47.62
CA ASP A 628 20.49 -18.94 47.72
C ASP A 628 21.22 -17.66 48.18
N ALA A 629 20.64 -17.00 49.20
CA ALA A 629 21.13 -15.77 49.80
C ALA A 629 21.25 -15.87 51.33
N PRO A 630 22.02 -14.99 52.00
CA PRO A 630 22.04 -14.95 53.46
C PRO A 630 20.63 -14.65 54.03
N VAL A 631 19.89 -13.75 53.39
CA VAL A 631 18.47 -13.51 53.62
C VAL A 631 17.72 -13.50 52.29
N GLY A 632 16.56 -14.14 52.19
CA GLY A 632 15.71 -14.09 51.01
C GLY A 632 15.16 -12.67 50.80
N ILE A 633 14.26 -12.23 51.68
CA ILE A 633 13.71 -10.87 51.65
C ILE A 633 13.81 -10.23 53.04
N ARG A 634 14.44 -9.05 53.11
CA ARG A 634 14.54 -8.26 54.34
C ARG A 634 13.75 -6.95 54.25
N PHE A 635 12.98 -6.66 55.30
CA PHE A 635 12.33 -5.37 55.54
C PHE A 635 13.03 -4.60 56.64
N GLY A 636 13.38 -3.34 56.37
CA GLY A 636 14.06 -2.45 57.31
C GLY A 636 15.59 -2.60 57.35
N GLU A 637 16.22 -1.79 58.21
CA GLU A 637 17.67 -1.82 58.42
C GLU A 637 18.08 -2.64 59.64
N THR A 638 19.19 -3.38 59.51
CA THR A 638 19.73 -4.16 60.63
C THR A 638 20.20 -3.26 61.77
N GLY A 639 19.71 -3.52 62.99
CA GLY A 639 20.09 -2.77 64.19
C GLY A 639 19.41 -1.40 64.34
N LYS A 640 18.36 -1.16 63.55
CA LYS A 640 17.60 0.08 63.47
C LYS A 640 16.12 -0.19 63.75
N ASN A 641 15.40 0.81 64.23
CA ASN A 641 13.99 0.68 64.62
C ASN A 641 13.10 1.39 63.60
N ASN A 642 13.22 1.02 62.33
CA ASN A 642 12.50 1.72 61.27
C ASN A 642 10.98 1.51 61.37
N ASN A 643 10.19 2.54 61.08
CA ASN A 643 8.72 2.43 61.02
C ASN A 643 8.20 2.12 59.60
N TYR A 644 9.10 1.91 58.63
CA TYR A 644 8.76 1.66 57.23
C TYR A 644 9.51 0.44 56.68
N PRO A 645 8.92 -0.31 55.73
CA PRO A 645 7.70 0.03 55.00
C PRO A 645 6.39 -0.32 55.72
N THR A 646 5.33 0.45 55.46
CA THR A 646 3.95 0.19 55.93
C THR A 646 3.06 -0.34 54.81
N ASN A 647 1.89 -0.90 55.14
CA ASN A 647 0.95 -1.47 54.17
C ASN A 647 1.66 -2.42 53.18
N THR A 648 2.46 -3.33 53.74
CA THR A 648 3.33 -4.21 52.96
C THR A 648 2.81 -5.63 52.98
N VAL A 649 2.75 -6.26 51.81
CA VAL A 649 2.36 -7.66 51.63
C VAL A 649 3.41 -8.44 50.84
N VAL A 650 3.72 -9.65 51.30
CA VAL A 650 4.48 -10.66 50.55
C VAL A 650 3.57 -11.85 50.28
N THR A 651 3.28 -12.12 49.00
CA THR A 651 2.35 -13.18 48.60
C THR A 651 2.87 -14.05 47.47
N GLY A 652 2.61 -15.36 47.52
CA GLY A 652 2.85 -16.25 46.38
C GLY A 652 4.31 -16.47 46.01
N ALA A 653 5.28 -15.97 46.78
CA ALA A 653 6.69 -16.07 46.47
C ALA A 653 7.27 -17.44 46.83
N THR A 654 8.23 -17.92 46.05
CA THR A 654 9.07 -19.07 46.40
C THR A 654 10.34 -18.57 47.07
N ILE A 655 10.56 -18.95 48.33
CA ILE A 655 11.66 -18.47 49.17
C ILE A 655 12.47 -19.69 49.59
N ALA A 656 13.64 -19.87 48.97
CA ALA A 656 14.34 -21.15 49.02
C ALA A 656 15.83 -21.04 49.37
N ASN A 657 16.35 -22.01 50.13
CA ASN A 657 17.78 -22.19 50.41
C ASN A 657 18.49 -20.95 50.98
N ASN A 658 17.77 -20.11 51.72
CA ASN A 658 18.36 -18.93 52.35
C ASN A 658 18.83 -19.23 53.78
N GLY A 659 19.72 -18.41 54.34
CA GLY A 659 19.99 -18.43 55.78
C GLY A 659 18.71 -18.10 56.57
N ILE A 660 18.06 -16.99 56.20
CA ILE A 660 16.72 -16.61 56.66
C ILE A 660 15.84 -16.37 55.44
N GLY A 661 14.63 -16.94 55.41
CA GLY A 661 13.68 -16.73 54.31
C GLY A 661 13.14 -15.30 54.26
N LEU A 662 12.26 -14.96 55.21
CA LEU A 662 11.74 -13.61 55.43
C LEU A 662 12.29 -13.03 56.73
N GLN A 663 12.80 -11.80 56.66
CA GLN A 663 13.27 -11.07 57.82
C GLN A 663 12.58 -9.70 57.90
N ASN A 664 11.91 -9.42 59.01
CA ASN A 664 11.40 -8.09 59.33
C ASN A 664 12.13 -7.54 60.55
N VAL A 665 12.91 -6.48 60.35
CA VAL A 665 13.63 -5.75 61.41
C VAL A 665 13.01 -4.37 61.68
N THR A 666 11.82 -4.11 61.16
CA THR A 666 11.04 -2.89 61.42
C THR A 666 10.21 -3.01 62.70
N THR A 667 9.67 -1.88 63.17
CA THR A 667 8.70 -1.82 64.28
C THR A 667 7.28 -2.16 63.85
N VAL A 668 7.02 -2.23 62.54
CA VAL A 668 5.69 -2.46 61.96
C VAL A 668 5.49 -3.91 61.57
N VAL A 669 4.22 -4.32 61.45
CA VAL A 669 3.86 -5.69 61.06
C VAL A 669 3.73 -5.78 59.54
N ILE A 670 4.40 -6.76 58.95
CA ILE A 670 4.32 -7.04 57.51
C ILE A 670 3.36 -8.20 57.28
N SER A 671 2.46 -8.09 56.32
CA SER A 671 1.54 -9.19 56.00
C SER A 671 2.22 -10.19 55.07
N GLN A 672 2.05 -11.48 55.31
CA GLN A 672 2.53 -12.51 54.38
C GLN A 672 1.49 -13.62 54.21
N ASN A 673 1.29 -14.11 52.97
CA ASN A 673 0.38 -15.22 52.73
C ASN A 673 0.78 -16.03 51.48
N ASN A 674 0.38 -17.31 51.41
CA ASN A 674 0.60 -18.17 50.24
C ASN A 674 2.05 -18.28 49.73
N ASN A 675 3.06 -18.03 50.59
CA ASN A 675 4.46 -18.17 50.24
C ASN A 675 4.92 -19.62 50.39
N THR A 676 5.80 -20.07 49.50
CA THR A 676 6.40 -21.41 49.55
C THR A 676 7.81 -21.33 50.09
N PHE A 677 8.07 -21.97 51.22
CA PHE A 677 9.39 -22.01 51.85
C PHE A 677 10.06 -23.37 51.63
N ILE A 678 11.32 -23.37 51.16
CA ILE A 678 12.03 -24.61 50.82
C ILE A 678 13.48 -24.51 51.32
N GLY A 679 13.86 -25.34 52.29
CA GLY A 679 15.28 -25.50 52.65
C GLY A 679 15.97 -24.26 53.24
N ASN A 680 15.23 -23.27 53.76
CA ASN A 680 15.84 -22.15 54.48
C ASN A 680 16.35 -22.61 55.86
N GLY A 681 17.36 -21.94 56.40
CA GLY A 681 17.81 -22.15 57.79
C GLY A 681 16.72 -21.77 58.80
N VAL A 682 16.08 -20.63 58.58
CA VAL A 682 14.87 -20.18 59.28
C VAL A 682 13.91 -19.56 58.28
N ASP A 683 12.65 -19.97 58.26
CA ASP A 683 11.70 -19.45 57.25
C ASP A 683 11.30 -17.99 57.49
N ILE A 684 10.98 -17.61 58.73
CA ILE A 684 10.47 -16.28 59.07
C ILE A 684 11.08 -15.79 60.38
N VAL A 685 11.57 -14.54 60.42
CA VAL A 685 12.10 -13.85 61.61
C VAL A 685 11.54 -12.42 61.66
N GLY A 686 10.89 -12.05 62.77
CA GLY A 686 10.37 -10.70 62.99
C GLY A 686 8.84 -10.61 63.01
N ASN A 687 8.31 -9.40 63.00
CA ASN A 687 6.86 -9.15 63.12
C ASN A 687 6.13 -9.36 61.79
N PHE A 688 5.54 -10.54 61.60
CA PHE A 688 4.69 -10.85 60.46
C PHE A 688 3.28 -11.26 60.89
N ASN A 689 2.28 -10.95 60.06
CA ASN A 689 0.90 -11.46 60.17
C ASN A 689 0.60 -12.47 59.07
#